data_AF-A0A6J2YR42-F1
#
_entry.id   AF-A0A6J2YR42-F1
#
_cell.length_a   1.000
_cell.length_b   1.000
_cell.length_c   1.000
_cell.angle_alpha   90.00
_cell.angle_beta   90.00
_cell.angle_gamma   90.00
#
_symmetry.space_group_name_H-M   'P 1'
#
loop_
_entity.id
_entity.type
_entity.pdbx_description
1 polymer ?
#
loop_
_entity_poly.entity_id
_entity_poly.type
_entity_poly.pdbx_seq_one_letter_code
_entity_poly.pdbx_strand_id
1 'polypeptide(L)'
;MEMMLRRLKTEADKVGLSINIDKTKSMRINTNNNTPFIVGIKHVENVTEFTYLGSIVTANGGADADIVSRIRKAQRAFGQLKSVWTSRQLSIKTKLRIFNFNIIPVLLYGCETWRVTKISINRPQVFINRCLRKILKIFWPDTIRNTDLLHLTNQQEVGIKIRKRKWGWIGHTLRKPDSNIARSALEWNPQGKRKQGRPAQTWRRSILDELQQVGSTWTSKTEPDRELSLKPFASRRCGHGSPCEQICFELHDGMYECDCRDGFILRDDGYSCAELNSTASTPSLEDFKLDVIYQKDAVMDALEFSFPNATLINSFIFIFLSERFNFTTLGPSLEQKLTSESSAFLRSTLPISTVRPCTLDCGPGGGCHLESDEETAKCLCPLGRGGDGCARDMEIHSPRFTGSSWLAFPALRGAYKHVQLSLELRPEAYDGIFFLTGERDDMAGDFMALLLHQGFVEFRFDCGSGIGVVRSDETVLLNQWNHVTLYRHRWDARLQLNNGKHIQGRSKGLFSRITFREPLFIGGPGNTTGLDEKLPVTKGLRGCIRHLEVNDHVYKFALEPSGESIKGFGIEECTADRCSRVPCQHGGKCLTSETSAVCLCPLGFSGDLCEIRVDLQVPSFNGSSHLRYRGLAESALTWLDLEITFKPTISDGLIIYNGHRMDGTGDFMGLYLNDGFVEFAYNLGTGAAIVRSHGRVELSEWHEVRLSRTGRLAILTVDNQLPVEILAPGAFTQLSLPQNLYLGGVPNFGVVSPQVRVRSAFVGCIQKVQINGRAVAILAEALGGANVDNCPHPCVARPCGEDGECIPEMDYFTCRCKPGYRDHLCSRGPPSFHGIDSFFHLKDATTMEAISTDPLDINVRFKSNSDTGLLLWAFTGSGFVSLGLRRGALELRFSSRYREEELLVVHNSSTVHDGLWHRVKAVRDGSTGLLIVDNGPAITRQSVQIRPPDKPLGPPEVEGLFIGGMPHRLVGPVTGYDEGGIRGCIADLVINADYHLGVVNRSAARHNIGECEV
;
A
#
# COMPACT_ATOMS: atom_id res chain seq x y z
N MET A 1 -7.34 -42.95 11.37
CA MET A 1 -6.02 -42.29 11.39
C MET A 1 -5.34 -42.36 10.03
N GLU A 2 -5.09 -43.53 9.45
CA GLU A 2 -4.47 -43.63 8.10
C GLU A 2 -5.24 -42.85 7.01
N MET A 3 -6.57 -42.99 6.95
CA MET A 3 -7.42 -42.18 6.06
C MET A 3 -7.30 -40.66 6.29
N MET A 4 -7.02 -40.22 7.53
CA MET A 4 -6.79 -38.80 7.83
C MET A 4 -5.40 -38.35 7.35
N LEU A 5 -4.37 -39.19 7.46
CA LEU A 5 -3.05 -38.94 6.89
C LEU A 5 -3.09 -38.87 5.36
N ARG A 6 -3.83 -39.77 4.71
CA ARG A 6 -4.05 -39.74 3.25
C ARG A 6 -4.78 -38.46 2.84
N ARG A 7 -5.88 -38.10 3.51
CA ARG A 7 -6.63 -36.85 3.24
C ARG A 7 -5.77 -35.61 3.47
N LEU A 8 -5.01 -35.55 4.57
CA LEU A 8 -4.09 -34.45 4.86
C LEU A 8 -3.03 -34.31 3.76
N LYS A 9 -2.47 -35.43 3.27
CA LYS A 9 -1.55 -35.43 2.13
C LYS A 9 -2.24 -34.86 0.88
N THR A 10 -3.42 -35.36 0.52
CA THR A 10 -4.15 -34.90 -0.67
C THR A 10 -4.51 -33.41 -0.62
N GLU A 11 -4.88 -32.87 0.53
CA GLU A 11 -5.14 -31.43 0.67
C GLU A 11 -3.86 -30.59 0.70
N ALA A 12 -2.76 -31.10 1.27
CA ALA A 12 -1.46 -30.44 1.26
C ALA A 12 -0.84 -30.38 -0.16
N ASP A 13 -0.92 -31.48 -0.91
CA ASP A 13 -0.40 -31.58 -2.27
C ASP A 13 -1.09 -30.55 -3.21
N LYS A 14 -2.38 -30.23 -3.02
CA LYS A 14 -3.13 -29.18 -3.77
C LYS A 14 -2.58 -27.77 -3.60
N VAL A 15 -1.88 -27.49 -2.50
CA VAL A 15 -1.29 -26.19 -2.18
C VAL A 15 0.25 -26.23 -2.20
N GLY A 16 0.83 -27.25 -2.85
CA GLY A 16 2.29 -27.42 -2.99
C GLY A 16 3.02 -27.80 -1.71
N LEU A 17 2.31 -28.20 -0.65
CA LEU A 17 2.90 -28.59 0.64
C LEU A 17 3.08 -30.11 0.73
N SER A 18 4.23 -30.55 1.26
CA SER A 18 4.52 -31.97 1.49
C SER A 18 4.67 -32.28 2.98
N ILE A 19 4.20 -33.46 3.40
CA ILE A 19 4.34 -33.93 4.78
C ILE A 19 5.80 -34.34 5.02
N ASN A 20 6.49 -33.66 5.96
CA ASN A 20 7.82 -34.08 6.39
C ASN A 20 7.72 -35.35 7.26
N ILE A 21 8.08 -36.49 6.68
CA ILE A 21 7.91 -37.80 7.32
C ILE A 21 8.89 -38.01 8.48
N ASP A 22 10.11 -37.46 8.38
CA ASP A 22 11.13 -37.61 9.42
C ASP A 22 10.72 -36.91 10.74
N LYS A 23 9.99 -35.79 10.64
CA LYS A 23 9.37 -35.06 11.75
C LYS A 23 7.98 -35.58 12.14
N THR A 24 7.39 -36.50 11.36
CA THR A 24 6.09 -37.10 11.68
C THR A 24 6.30 -38.37 12.48
N LYS A 25 5.81 -38.40 13.72
CA LYS A 25 5.83 -39.59 14.59
C LYS A 25 4.41 -40.08 14.85
N SER A 26 4.25 -41.39 15.01
CA SER A 26 3.01 -42.01 15.45
C SER A 26 3.17 -42.62 16.84
N MET A 27 2.13 -42.57 17.67
CA MET A 27 2.13 -43.18 19.00
C MET A 27 0.89 -44.05 19.14
N ARG A 28 1.07 -45.30 19.58
CA ARG A 28 -0.02 -46.26 19.79
C ARG A 28 -0.30 -46.44 21.26
N ILE A 29 -1.53 -46.13 21.67
CA ILE A 29 -1.99 -46.23 23.05
C ILE A 29 -3.04 -47.34 23.13
N ASN A 30 -2.80 -48.35 23.96
CA ASN A 30 -3.74 -49.44 24.27
C ASN A 30 -4.35 -50.16 23.04
N THR A 31 -3.52 -50.46 22.04
CA THR A 31 -3.92 -51.24 20.85
C THR A 31 -2.90 -52.33 20.55
N ASN A 32 -3.38 -53.50 20.09
CA ASN A 32 -2.55 -54.62 19.64
C ASN A 32 -2.23 -54.53 18.13
N ASN A 33 -2.76 -53.53 17.43
CA ASN A 33 -2.51 -53.36 16.00
C ASN A 33 -1.14 -52.72 15.76
N ASN A 34 -0.26 -53.41 15.03
CA ASN A 34 1.09 -52.95 14.67
C ASN A 34 1.25 -52.59 13.17
N THR A 35 0.18 -52.51 12.37
CA THR A 35 0.30 -52.15 10.93
C THR A 35 0.93 -50.76 10.76
N PRO A 36 2.06 -50.58 10.05
CA PRO A 36 2.74 -49.29 9.96
C PRO A 36 1.90 -48.27 9.17
N PHE A 37 1.98 -46.99 9.54
CA PHE A 37 1.35 -45.94 8.74
C PHE A 37 2.27 -45.56 7.58
N ILE A 38 1.72 -45.48 6.37
CA ILE A 38 2.46 -45.20 5.13
C ILE A 38 1.98 -43.86 4.56
N VAL A 39 2.92 -43.00 4.16
CA VAL A 39 2.64 -41.73 3.48
C VAL A 39 3.47 -41.70 2.19
N GLY A 40 2.82 -41.88 1.04
CA GLY A 40 3.51 -42.14 -0.22
C GLY A 40 4.21 -43.49 -0.18
N ILE A 41 5.54 -43.48 -0.16
CA ILE A 41 6.41 -44.69 -0.19
C ILE A 41 7.21 -44.88 1.13
N LYS A 42 7.10 -43.96 2.09
CA LYS A 42 7.87 -44.00 3.35
C LYS A 42 6.97 -44.31 4.55
N HIS A 43 7.54 -45.01 5.54
CA HIS A 43 6.86 -45.35 6.79
C HIS A 43 7.00 -44.24 7.83
N VAL A 44 5.93 -43.98 8.58
CA VAL A 44 5.93 -43.10 9.76
C VAL A 44 6.43 -43.89 10.96
N GLU A 45 7.42 -43.36 11.68
CA GLU A 45 7.98 -43.99 12.89
C GLU A 45 6.93 -44.17 13.99
N ASN A 46 7.00 -45.28 14.74
CA ASN A 46 6.14 -45.54 15.89
C ASN A 46 6.94 -45.40 17.20
N VAL A 47 6.60 -44.41 18.02
CA VAL A 47 7.35 -44.00 19.22
C VAL A 47 6.56 -44.25 20.50
N THR A 48 7.27 -44.57 21.58
CA THR A 48 6.70 -44.76 22.93
C THR A 48 6.69 -43.47 23.76
N GLU A 49 7.48 -42.46 23.38
CA GLU A 49 7.44 -41.10 23.90
C GLU A 49 7.82 -40.07 22.83
N PHE A 50 7.33 -38.84 22.94
CA PHE A 50 7.79 -37.69 22.14
C PHE A 50 7.49 -36.36 22.84
N THR A 51 8.25 -35.33 22.48
CA THR A 51 8.00 -33.96 22.94
C THR A 51 7.00 -33.26 22.03
N TYR A 52 5.90 -32.77 22.60
CA TYR A 52 4.88 -31.97 21.91
C TYR A 52 4.69 -30.63 22.62
N LEU A 53 4.88 -29.52 21.88
CA LEU A 53 4.79 -28.15 22.41
C LEU A 53 5.58 -27.93 23.72
N GLY A 54 6.75 -28.58 23.79
CA GLY A 54 7.69 -28.54 24.92
C GLY A 54 7.39 -29.51 26.08
N SER A 55 6.25 -30.20 26.08
CA SER A 55 5.86 -31.20 27.09
C SER A 55 6.08 -32.63 26.59
N ILE A 56 6.47 -33.55 27.48
CA ILE A 56 6.70 -34.97 27.12
C ILE A 56 5.39 -35.77 27.20
N VAL A 57 5.01 -36.40 26.09
CA VAL A 57 3.86 -37.31 25.99
C VAL A 57 4.38 -38.74 25.90
N THR A 58 3.78 -39.68 26.63
CA THR A 58 4.20 -41.10 26.68
C THR A 58 3.04 -42.05 26.42
N ALA A 59 3.31 -43.18 25.77
CA ALA A 59 2.30 -44.18 25.40
C ALA A 59 1.66 -44.87 26.63
N ASN A 60 2.40 -44.92 27.75
CA ASN A 60 1.91 -45.43 29.04
C ASN A 60 0.98 -44.44 29.78
N GLY A 61 1.00 -43.16 29.38
CA GLY A 61 0.17 -42.10 29.93
C GLY A 61 0.58 -41.61 31.32
N GLY A 62 0.43 -40.30 31.52
CA GLY A 62 0.73 -39.61 32.77
C GLY A 62 1.81 -38.54 32.62
N ALA A 63 1.97 -37.74 33.68
CA ALA A 63 2.82 -36.55 33.67
C ALA A 63 4.23 -36.79 34.23
N ASP A 64 4.58 -38.01 34.63
CA ASP A 64 5.79 -38.27 35.41
C ASP A 64 7.10 -37.93 34.67
N ALA A 65 7.19 -38.24 33.37
CA ALA A 65 8.33 -37.86 32.53
C ALA A 65 8.41 -36.34 32.30
N ASP A 66 7.26 -35.69 32.02
CA ASP A 66 7.16 -34.24 31.86
C ASP A 66 7.57 -33.50 33.14
N ILE A 67 7.02 -33.89 34.30
CA ILE A 67 7.37 -33.31 35.62
C ILE A 67 8.88 -33.41 35.90
N VAL A 68 9.53 -34.54 35.57
CA VAL A 68 10.98 -34.69 35.72
C VAL A 68 11.73 -33.76 34.76
N SER A 69 11.27 -33.63 33.51
CA SER A 69 11.83 -32.68 32.53
C SER A 69 11.69 -31.22 32.99
N ARG A 70 10.51 -30.82 33.49
CA ARG A 70 10.26 -29.47 34.05
C ARG A 70 11.12 -29.19 35.28
N ILE A 71 11.30 -30.17 36.16
CA ILE A 71 12.22 -30.04 37.31
C ILE A 71 13.67 -29.85 36.84
N ARG A 72 14.16 -30.60 35.84
CA ARG A 72 15.51 -30.40 35.28
C ARG A 72 15.66 -29.00 34.65
N LYS A 73 14.68 -28.55 33.87
CA LYS A 73 14.66 -27.20 33.26
C LYS A 73 14.66 -26.10 34.34
N ALA A 74 13.83 -26.23 35.37
CA ALA A 74 13.78 -25.27 36.48
C ALA A 74 15.03 -25.31 37.38
N GLN A 75 15.65 -26.48 37.57
CA GLN A 75 16.95 -26.62 38.26
C GLN A 75 18.06 -25.88 37.52
N ARG A 76 18.09 -26.00 36.18
CA ARG A 76 19.04 -25.31 35.31
C ARG A 76 18.87 -23.79 35.39
N ALA A 77 17.64 -23.29 35.23
CA ALA A 77 17.31 -21.87 35.40
C ALA A 77 17.67 -21.33 36.80
N PHE A 78 17.39 -22.10 37.86
CA PHE A 78 17.78 -21.73 39.22
C PHE A 78 19.32 -21.72 39.40
N GLY A 79 20.04 -22.61 38.70
CA GLY A 79 21.50 -22.66 38.69
C GLY A 79 22.15 -21.46 38.02
N GLN A 80 21.62 -21.02 36.87
CA GLN A 80 22.08 -19.82 36.16
C GLN A 80 22.01 -18.56 37.04
N LEU A 81 20.97 -18.44 37.87
CA LEU A 81 20.77 -17.30 38.78
C LEU A 81 21.53 -17.42 40.13
N LYS A 82 22.60 -18.23 40.22
CA LYS A 82 23.40 -18.43 41.45
C LYS A 82 23.89 -17.12 42.07
N SER A 83 24.29 -16.16 41.25
CA SER A 83 24.70 -14.80 41.65
C SER A 83 23.60 -14.07 42.43
N VAL A 84 22.37 -14.06 41.90
CA VAL A 84 21.18 -13.46 42.50
C VAL A 84 20.90 -14.06 43.89
N TRP A 85 20.94 -15.39 44.03
CA TRP A 85 20.66 -16.05 45.31
C TRP A 85 21.74 -15.78 46.36
N THR A 86 23.01 -15.73 45.94
CA THR A 86 24.16 -15.54 46.85
C THR A 86 24.37 -14.09 47.27
N SER A 87 24.05 -13.11 46.40
CA SER A 87 24.17 -11.66 46.63
C SER A 87 23.68 -11.23 48.02
N ARG A 88 24.38 -10.28 48.65
CA ARG A 88 23.96 -9.64 49.91
C ARG A 88 23.21 -8.31 49.68
N GLN A 89 23.34 -7.71 48.50
CA GLN A 89 22.69 -6.45 48.13
C GLN A 89 21.18 -6.63 47.83
N LEU A 90 20.78 -7.81 47.33
CA LEU A 90 19.38 -8.10 47.01
C LEU A 90 18.60 -8.56 48.25
N SER A 91 17.49 -7.87 48.55
CA SER A 91 16.58 -8.26 49.64
C SER A 91 15.97 -9.65 49.42
N ILE A 92 15.61 -10.33 50.52
CA ILE A 92 14.90 -11.63 50.46
C ILE A 92 13.57 -11.49 49.68
N LYS A 93 12.84 -10.39 49.86
CA LYS A 93 11.59 -10.08 49.12
C LYS A 93 11.84 -10.01 47.61
N THR A 94 12.93 -9.37 47.18
CA THR A 94 13.34 -9.29 45.77
C THR A 94 13.72 -10.66 45.22
N LYS A 95 14.50 -11.45 45.96
CA LYS A 95 14.85 -12.83 45.54
C LYS A 95 13.64 -13.74 45.43
N LEU A 96 12.69 -13.66 46.36
CA LEU A 96 11.45 -14.43 46.31
C LEU A 96 10.54 -14.00 45.15
N ARG A 97 10.51 -12.70 44.80
CA ARG A 97 9.90 -12.22 43.54
C ARG A 97 10.59 -12.88 42.34
N ILE A 98 11.92 -12.76 42.18
CA ILE A 98 12.66 -13.33 41.04
C ILE A 98 12.42 -14.85 40.93
N PHE A 99 12.39 -15.58 42.05
CA PHE A 99 12.06 -17.00 42.10
C PHE A 99 10.63 -17.30 41.60
N ASN A 100 9.63 -16.55 42.07
CA ASN A 100 8.25 -16.69 41.64
C ASN A 100 8.02 -16.32 40.15
N PHE A 101 8.81 -15.39 39.60
CA PHE A 101 8.68 -14.96 38.20
C PHE A 101 9.46 -15.83 37.21
N ASN A 102 10.64 -16.34 37.59
CA ASN A 102 11.54 -17.01 36.64
C ASN A 102 11.57 -18.53 36.81
N ILE A 103 11.32 -19.06 38.01
CA ILE A 103 11.53 -20.48 38.33
C ILE A 103 10.21 -21.24 38.43
N ILE A 104 9.20 -20.66 39.09
CA ILE A 104 7.88 -21.28 39.23
C ILE A 104 7.16 -21.46 37.86
N PRO A 105 7.21 -20.52 36.89
CA PRO A 105 6.54 -20.72 35.60
C PRO A 105 7.20 -21.83 34.77
N VAL A 106 8.54 -21.92 34.76
CA VAL A 106 9.28 -23.00 34.09
C VAL A 106 8.94 -24.37 34.69
N LEU A 107 8.82 -24.44 36.02
CA LEU A 107 8.45 -25.65 36.74
C LEU A 107 7.00 -26.10 36.49
N LEU A 108 6.07 -25.15 36.35
CA LEU A 108 4.61 -25.41 36.30
C LEU A 108 3.97 -25.16 34.92
N TYR A 109 4.76 -25.10 33.86
CA TYR A 109 4.26 -25.06 32.48
C TYR A 109 3.51 -26.36 32.17
N GLY A 110 2.29 -26.27 31.62
CA GLY A 110 1.48 -27.42 31.21
C GLY A 110 0.80 -28.18 32.35
N CYS A 111 0.94 -27.73 33.61
CA CYS A 111 0.54 -28.49 34.79
C CYS A 111 -0.97 -28.74 34.92
N GLU A 112 -1.79 -27.93 34.25
CA GLU A 112 -3.22 -28.09 34.07
C GLU A 112 -3.59 -29.41 33.37
N THR A 113 -2.72 -29.98 32.54
CA THR A 113 -2.93 -31.28 31.88
C THR A 113 -2.44 -32.47 32.71
N TRP A 114 -1.72 -32.25 33.81
CA TRP A 114 -1.07 -33.32 34.55
C TRP A 114 -2.06 -34.26 35.27
N ARG A 115 -1.83 -35.57 35.17
CA ARG A 115 -2.41 -36.54 36.11
C ARG A 115 -1.80 -36.30 37.50
N VAL A 116 -2.59 -35.73 38.39
CA VAL A 116 -2.15 -35.39 39.74
C VAL A 116 -2.27 -36.59 40.69
N THR A 117 -1.16 -36.95 41.34
CA THR A 117 -1.06 -37.95 42.41
C THR A 117 -0.24 -37.36 43.56
N LYS A 118 -0.35 -37.90 44.78
CA LYS A 118 0.44 -37.41 45.94
C LYS A 118 1.96 -37.42 45.66
N ILE A 119 2.45 -38.43 44.95
CA ILE A 119 3.87 -38.54 44.54
C ILE A 119 4.23 -37.45 43.51
N SER A 120 3.37 -37.22 42.51
CA SER A 120 3.65 -36.26 41.44
C SER A 120 3.54 -34.79 41.86
N ILE A 121 2.75 -34.44 42.89
CA ILE A 121 2.80 -33.11 43.54
C ILE A 121 4.07 -32.96 44.39
N ASN A 122 4.46 -34.01 45.12
CA ASN A 122 5.55 -33.89 46.08
C ASN A 122 6.92 -33.66 45.40
N ARG A 123 7.12 -34.18 44.18
CA ARG A 123 8.34 -33.95 43.37
C ARG A 123 8.65 -32.45 43.15
N PRO A 124 7.76 -31.62 42.55
CA PRO A 124 7.99 -30.18 42.42
C PRO A 124 7.98 -29.46 43.77
N GLN A 125 7.20 -29.90 44.77
CA GLN A 125 7.23 -29.29 46.12
C GLN A 125 8.60 -29.44 46.78
N VAL A 126 9.22 -30.62 46.71
CA VAL A 126 10.58 -30.87 47.25
C VAL A 126 11.62 -30.00 46.54
N PHE A 127 11.48 -29.77 45.23
CA PHE A 127 12.35 -28.85 44.50
C PHE A 127 12.16 -27.39 44.95
N ILE A 128 10.93 -26.90 45.09
CA ILE A 128 10.62 -25.56 45.62
C ILE A 128 11.21 -25.40 47.03
N ASN A 129 10.94 -26.35 47.92
CA ASN A 129 11.43 -26.33 49.31
C ASN A 129 12.96 -26.35 49.42
N ARG A 130 13.66 -26.90 48.41
CA ARG A 130 15.13 -26.85 48.29
C ARG A 130 15.63 -25.49 47.81
N CYS A 131 14.91 -24.85 46.88
CA CYS A 131 15.23 -23.52 46.37
C CYS A 131 15.01 -22.44 47.43
N LEU A 132 13.88 -22.49 48.15
CA LEU A 132 13.56 -21.52 49.21
C LEU A 132 14.58 -21.54 50.34
N ARG A 133 15.02 -22.73 50.80
CA ARG A 133 16.11 -22.84 51.79
C ARG A 133 17.42 -22.22 51.30
N LYS A 134 17.78 -22.42 50.02
CA LYS A 134 18.96 -21.77 49.42
C LYS A 134 18.84 -20.25 49.34
N ILE A 135 17.65 -19.71 49.01
CA ILE A 135 17.39 -18.25 48.97
C ILE A 135 17.51 -17.63 50.36
N LEU A 136 16.96 -18.28 51.38
CA LEU A 136 17.04 -17.86 52.79
C LEU A 136 18.38 -18.18 53.46
N LYS A 137 19.31 -18.84 52.77
CA LYS A 137 20.61 -19.30 53.29
C LYS A 137 20.50 -20.22 54.54
N ILE A 138 19.42 -21.01 54.62
CA ILE A 138 19.22 -22.01 55.68
C ILE A 138 20.00 -23.27 55.30
N PHE A 139 21.07 -23.54 56.04
CA PHE A 139 21.96 -24.69 55.88
C PHE A 139 22.13 -25.39 57.24
N TRP A 140 22.45 -26.69 57.22
CA TRP A 140 22.69 -27.43 58.47
C TRP A 140 23.82 -26.78 59.30
N PRO A 141 23.68 -26.61 60.63
CA PRO A 141 22.69 -27.23 61.52
C PRO A 141 21.32 -26.55 61.61
N ASP A 142 21.10 -25.41 60.95
CA ASP A 142 19.82 -24.70 61.00
C ASP A 142 18.69 -25.53 60.37
N THR A 143 17.64 -25.81 61.14
CA THR A 143 16.48 -26.59 60.68
C THR A 143 15.20 -25.77 60.73
N ILE A 144 14.38 -25.92 59.70
CA ILE A 144 13.06 -25.28 59.58
C ILE A 144 12.05 -26.28 59.02
N ARG A 145 10.84 -26.32 59.59
CA ARG A 145 9.77 -27.19 59.08
C ARG A 145 9.32 -26.66 57.71
N ASN A 146 8.78 -27.55 56.86
CA ASN A 146 8.32 -27.13 55.53
C ASN A 146 7.13 -26.16 55.60
N THR A 147 6.29 -26.24 56.63
CA THR A 147 5.20 -25.29 56.94
C THR A 147 5.76 -23.89 57.18
N ASP A 148 6.72 -23.79 58.09
CA ASP A 148 7.24 -22.52 58.60
C ASP A 148 8.08 -21.84 57.50
N LEU A 149 8.78 -22.63 56.68
CA LEU A 149 9.44 -22.17 55.45
C LEU A 149 8.47 -21.52 54.45
N LEU A 150 7.28 -22.09 54.26
CA LEU A 150 6.26 -21.55 53.36
C LEU A 150 5.63 -20.27 53.93
N HIS A 151 5.35 -20.23 55.24
CA HIS A 151 4.87 -19.00 55.91
C HIS A 151 5.91 -17.87 55.83
N LEU A 152 7.16 -18.13 56.20
CA LEU A 152 8.25 -17.14 56.19
C LEU A 152 8.55 -16.57 54.79
N THR A 153 8.29 -17.35 53.73
CA THR A 153 8.50 -16.92 52.33
C THR A 153 7.22 -16.44 51.64
N ASN A 154 6.09 -16.40 52.35
CA ASN A 154 4.74 -16.16 51.83
C ASN A 154 4.44 -16.99 50.56
N GLN A 155 4.72 -18.28 50.59
CA GLN A 155 4.52 -19.20 49.46
C GLN A 155 3.38 -20.18 49.72
N GLN A 156 2.49 -20.31 48.76
CA GLN A 156 1.46 -21.34 48.75
C GLN A 156 2.03 -22.69 48.27
N GLU A 157 1.49 -23.80 48.80
CA GLU A 157 1.83 -25.14 48.32
C GLU A 157 1.61 -25.29 46.81
N VAL A 158 2.50 -26.02 46.16
CA VAL A 158 2.47 -26.23 44.71
C VAL A 158 1.21 -26.98 44.26
N GLY A 159 0.66 -27.85 45.13
CA GLY A 159 -0.61 -28.52 44.87
C GLY A 159 -1.78 -27.55 44.72
N ILE A 160 -1.79 -26.46 45.50
CA ILE A 160 -2.80 -25.39 45.41
C ILE A 160 -2.59 -24.58 44.12
N LYS A 161 -1.34 -24.23 43.79
CA LYS A 161 -1.00 -23.50 42.54
C LYS A 161 -1.40 -24.32 41.28
N ILE A 162 -1.12 -25.63 41.26
CA ILE A 162 -1.53 -26.55 40.18
C ILE A 162 -3.05 -26.65 40.11
N ARG A 163 -3.73 -26.82 41.25
CA ARG A 163 -5.20 -26.87 41.33
C ARG A 163 -5.84 -25.61 40.73
N LYS A 164 -5.42 -24.42 41.16
CA LYS A 164 -5.91 -23.14 40.62
C LYS A 164 -5.81 -23.07 39.08
N ARG A 165 -4.64 -23.40 38.52
CA ARG A 165 -4.41 -23.40 37.05
C ARG A 165 -5.31 -24.39 36.32
N LYS A 166 -5.41 -25.62 36.83
CA LYS A 166 -6.28 -26.68 36.32
C LYS A 166 -7.75 -26.25 36.28
N TRP A 167 -8.25 -25.63 37.35
CA TRP A 167 -9.63 -25.12 37.44
C TRP A 167 -9.89 -23.91 36.53
N GLY A 168 -8.93 -23.00 36.39
CA GLY A 168 -9.01 -21.89 35.43
C GLY A 168 -9.10 -22.40 33.98
N TRP A 169 -8.28 -23.37 33.62
CA TRP A 169 -8.30 -24.01 32.30
C TRP A 169 -9.61 -24.76 32.02
N ILE A 170 -10.11 -25.55 32.98
CA ILE A 170 -11.41 -26.25 32.86
C ILE A 170 -12.54 -25.25 32.64
N GLY A 171 -12.61 -24.17 33.44
CA GLY A 171 -13.64 -23.14 33.28
C GLY A 171 -13.57 -22.44 31.93
N HIS A 172 -12.36 -22.20 31.39
CA HIS A 172 -12.20 -21.63 30.06
C HIS A 172 -12.64 -22.60 28.95
N THR A 173 -12.38 -23.91 29.09
CA THR A 173 -12.79 -24.93 28.12
C THR A 173 -14.30 -25.19 28.16
N LEU A 174 -14.93 -25.23 29.34
CA LEU A 174 -16.38 -25.36 29.51
C LEU A 174 -17.17 -24.12 29.04
N ARG A 175 -16.52 -22.98 28.80
CA ARG A 175 -17.15 -21.80 28.15
C ARG A 175 -17.05 -21.79 26.62
N LYS A 176 -16.36 -22.77 26.01
CA LYS A 176 -16.34 -22.94 24.55
C LYS A 176 -17.65 -23.60 24.07
N PRO A 177 -18.10 -23.40 22.83
CA PRO A 177 -19.25 -24.12 22.28
C PRO A 177 -19.02 -25.64 22.26
N ASP A 178 -20.09 -26.43 22.33
CA ASP A 178 -20.02 -27.91 22.38
C ASP A 178 -19.33 -28.55 21.15
N SER A 179 -19.35 -27.86 20.01
CA SER A 179 -18.61 -28.22 18.79
C SER A 179 -17.10 -28.08 18.90
N ASN A 180 -16.58 -27.45 19.98
CA ASN A 180 -15.15 -27.29 20.17
C ASN A 180 -14.51 -28.59 20.67
N ILE A 181 -13.56 -29.12 19.89
CA ILE A 181 -12.84 -30.38 20.17
C ILE A 181 -12.27 -30.44 21.59
N ALA A 182 -11.81 -29.33 22.17
CA ALA A 182 -11.29 -29.33 23.54
C ALA A 182 -12.38 -29.53 24.60
N ARG A 183 -13.60 -29.02 24.37
CA ARG A 183 -14.77 -29.28 25.23
C ARG A 183 -15.25 -30.72 25.07
N SER A 184 -15.41 -31.19 23.83
CA SER A 184 -15.79 -32.59 23.55
C SER A 184 -14.78 -33.59 24.14
N ALA A 185 -13.49 -33.26 24.16
CA ALA A 185 -12.42 -34.09 24.72
C ALA A 185 -12.45 -34.21 26.27
N LEU A 186 -13.05 -33.28 27.01
CA LEU A 186 -13.24 -33.40 28.46
C LEU A 186 -14.21 -34.54 28.81
N GLU A 187 -15.24 -34.69 27.99
CA GLU A 187 -16.33 -35.65 28.19
C GLU A 187 -16.09 -36.99 27.50
N TRP A 188 -15.19 -37.01 26.50
CA TRP A 188 -14.81 -38.21 25.77
C TRP A 188 -14.36 -39.35 26.69
N ASN A 189 -14.85 -40.56 26.37
CA ASN A 189 -14.49 -41.79 27.07
C ASN A 189 -13.98 -42.80 26.03
N PRO A 190 -12.71 -43.23 26.08
CA PRO A 190 -12.13 -44.12 25.07
C PRO A 190 -12.77 -45.50 25.11
N GLN A 191 -13.11 -46.03 23.93
CA GLN A 191 -13.71 -47.34 23.75
C GLN A 191 -12.70 -48.48 24.02
N GLY A 192 -13.07 -49.50 24.80
CA GLY A 192 -12.24 -50.69 25.01
C GLY A 192 -12.55 -51.49 26.28
N LYS A 193 -12.09 -52.75 26.34
CA LYS A 193 -12.20 -53.59 27.54
C LYS A 193 -11.16 -53.17 28.60
N ARG A 194 -11.63 -53.00 29.83
CA ARG A 194 -10.81 -52.67 31.00
C ARG A 194 -10.08 -53.91 31.52
N LYS A 195 -8.78 -53.80 31.85
CA LYS A 195 -8.05 -54.86 32.59
C LYS A 195 -8.63 -55.02 34.00
N GLN A 196 -8.76 -56.26 34.48
CA GLN A 196 -9.15 -56.54 35.87
C GLN A 196 -8.12 -55.95 36.85
N GLY A 197 -8.58 -55.40 37.97
CA GLY A 197 -7.73 -54.80 39.01
C GLY A 197 -8.16 -53.37 39.41
N ARG A 198 -7.40 -52.76 40.33
CA ARG A 198 -7.69 -51.42 40.86
C ARG A 198 -7.69 -50.36 39.74
N PRO A 199 -8.68 -49.45 39.69
CA PRO A 199 -8.65 -48.28 38.82
C PRO A 199 -7.33 -47.49 38.90
N ALA A 200 -6.62 -47.34 37.78
CA ALA A 200 -5.57 -46.33 37.68
C ALA A 200 -6.17 -44.92 37.79
N GLN A 201 -5.45 -44.00 38.45
CA GLN A 201 -5.97 -42.65 38.67
C GLN A 201 -6.01 -41.85 37.36
N THR A 202 -7.19 -41.29 37.11
CA THR A 202 -7.61 -40.36 36.05
C THR A 202 -7.09 -38.93 36.15
N TRP A 203 -6.82 -38.21 35.04
CA TRP A 203 -6.99 -36.74 35.09
C TRP A 203 -8.45 -36.40 35.43
N ARG A 204 -9.41 -37.02 34.71
CA ARG A 204 -10.86 -36.84 34.96
C ARG A 204 -11.29 -37.34 36.35
N ARG A 205 -10.76 -38.48 36.82
CA ARG A 205 -11.02 -38.94 38.20
C ARG A 205 -10.48 -37.96 39.24
N SER A 206 -9.25 -37.45 39.09
CA SER A 206 -8.73 -36.44 40.02
C SER A 206 -9.59 -35.17 40.08
N ILE A 207 -10.23 -34.76 38.97
CA ILE A 207 -11.20 -33.66 38.98
C ILE A 207 -12.53 -34.04 39.64
N LEU A 208 -13.04 -35.25 39.40
CA LEU A 208 -14.25 -35.75 40.09
C LEU A 208 -14.05 -35.83 41.60
N ASP A 209 -12.89 -36.32 42.06
CA ASP A 209 -12.52 -36.38 43.48
C ASP A 209 -12.41 -34.95 44.07
N GLU A 210 -11.85 -33.99 43.32
CA GLU A 210 -11.78 -32.57 43.70
C GLU A 210 -13.18 -31.92 43.73
N LEU A 211 -14.08 -32.24 42.80
CA LEU A 211 -15.47 -31.76 42.75
C LEU A 211 -16.29 -32.26 43.94
N GLN A 212 -16.14 -33.55 44.27
CA GLN A 212 -16.83 -34.19 45.38
C GLN A 212 -16.39 -33.60 46.73
N GLN A 213 -15.13 -33.16 46.87
CA GLN A 213 -14.64 -32.44 48.06
C GLN A 213 -15.20 -31.03 48.21
N VAL A 214 -15.76 -30.44 47.13
CA VAL A 214 -16.28 -29.06 47.09
C VAL A 214 -17.82 -29.04 46.90
N GLY A 215 -18.46 -30.21 46.79
CA GLY A 215 -19.92 -30.33 46.68
C GLY A 215 -20.51 -29.83 45.36
N SER A 216 -19.74 -29.84 44.26
CA SER A 216 -20.17 -29.32 42.94
C SER A 216 -20.22 -30.40 41.86
N THR A 217 -20.99 -30.19 40.78
CA THR A 217 -21.04 -31.09 39.61
C THR A 217 -20.46 -30.43 38.36
N TRP A 218 -20.22 -31.21 37.29
CA TRP A 218 -19.75 -30.66 36.01
C TRP A 218 -20.76 -29.70 35.37
N THR A 219 -22.05 -29.95 35.55
CA THR A 219 -23.17 -29.15 35.04
C THR A 219 -23.53 -27.95 35.91
N SER A 220 -23.16 -27.92 37.20
CA SER A 220 -23.40 -26.75 38.07
C SER A 220 -22.48 -25.54 37.77
N LYS A 221 -21.86 -25.49 36.58
CA LYS A 221 -21.04 -24.36 36.10
C LYS A 221 -21.33 -23.98 34.64
N THR A 222 -22.43 -24.47 34.06
CA THR A 222 -22.87 -24.09 32.71
C THR A 222 -23.95 -23.00 32.68
N GLU A 223 -24.60 -22.69 33.81
CA GLU A 223 -25.40 -21.47 33.97
C GLU A 223 -24.59 -20.36 34.65
N PRO A 224 -24.87 -19.07 34.35
CA PRO A 224 -24.25 -17.93 35.02
C PRO A 224 -24.87 -17.73 36.41
N ASP A 225 -24.44 -18.55 37.38
CA ASP A 225 -24.93 -18.48 38.76
C ASP A 225 -24.75 -17.07 39.34
N ARG A 226 -25.88 -16.43 39.63
CA ARG A 226 -25.98 -15.01 40.00
C ARG A 226 -25.66 -14.72 41.47
N GLU A 227 -25.50 -15.75 42.30
CA GLU A 227 -25.34 -15.61 43.76
C GLU A 227 -24.11 -16.36 44.32
N LEU A 228 -22.93 -15.99 43.83
CA LEU A 228 -21.82 -15.71 44.76
C LEU A 228 -21.39 -14.25 44.61
N SER A 229 -22.32 -13.37 44.99
CA SER A 229 -22.24 -11.93 44.77
C SER A 229 -21.29 -11.23 45.75
N LEU A 230 -20.00 -11.21 45.42
CA LEU A 230 -19.24 -9.99 45.65
C LEU A 230 -19.66 -8.98 44.57
N LYS A 231 -20.47 -8.01 45.02
CA LYS A 231 -21.12 -6.94 44.24
C LYS A 231 -20.14 -6.15 43.36
N PRO A 232 -20.62 -5.48 42.29
CA PRO A 232 -19.75 -4.87 41.28
C PRO A 232 -18.81 -3.81 41.86
N PHE A 233 -17.51 -4.09 41.84
CA PHE A 233 -16.47 -3.13 42.25
C PHE A 233 -16.08 -2.19 41.08
N ALA A 234 -17.07 -1.45 40.60
CA ALA A 234 -16.77 -0.11 40.11
C ALA A 234 -16.45 0.76 41.35
N SER A 235 -15.20 1.21 41.46
CA SER A 235 -14.67 2.02 42.58
C SER A 235 -14.77 1.41 43.99
N ARG A 236 -13.65 0.85 44.50
CA ARG A 236 -13.14 1.12 45.87
C ARG A 236 -11.74 0.53 46.11
N ARG A 237 -11.10 1.12 47.12
CA ARG A 237 -9.69 0.99 47.56
C ARG A 237 -9.15 -0.45 47.66
N CYS A 238 -7.84 -0.53 47.42
CA CYS A 238 -6.92 -1.64 47.73
C CYS A 238 -7.25 -2.41 49.02
N GLY A 239 -7.24 -3.74 48.96
CA GLY A 239 -7.27 -4.60 50.15
C GLY A 239 -5.96 -4.56 50.95
N HIS A 240 -6.01 -4.96 52.23
CA HIS A 240 -4.87 -5.02 53.15
C HIS A 240 -3.74 -5.91 52.60
N GLY A 241 -2.78 -5.31 51.87
CA GLY A 241 -1.65 -5.99 51.26
C GLY A 241 -1.26 -5.51 49.86
N SER A 242 -2.11 -4.75 49.17
CA SER A 242 -1.72 -4.12 47.89
C SER A 242 -0.80 -2.91 48.11
N PRO A 243 0.27 -2.75 47.31
CA PRO A 243 1.16 -1.58 47.34
C PRO A 243 0.64 -0.37 46.54
N CYS A 244 -0.45 -0.50 45.78
CA CYS A 244 -0.93 0.57 44.90
C CYS A 244 -1.57 1.73 45.67
N GLU A 245 -1.23 2.97 45.31
CA GLU A 245 -1.71 4.17 46.00
C GLU A 245 -3.16 4.55 45.65
N GLN A 246 -3.54 4.53 44.37
CA GLN A 246 -4.87 5.03 43.92
C GLN A 246 -5.78 3.96 43.29
N ILE A 247 -5.39 3.41 42.14
CA ILE A 247 -6.13 2.38 41.41
C ILE A 247 -5.30 1.09 41.42
N CYS A 248 -5.98 -0.05 41.49
CA CYS A 248 -5.37 -1.35 41.68
C CYS A 248 -6.18 -2.42 40.96
N PHE A 249 -5.56 -3.05 39.97
CA PHE A 249 -6.09 -4.20 39.26
C PHE A 249 -5.39 -5.47 39.75
N GLU A 250 -6.13 -6.36 40.44
CA GLU A 250 -5.56 -7.61 40.94
C GLU A 250 -5.45 -8.61 39.77
N LEU A 251 -4.21 -8.83 39.29
CA LEU A 251 -3.96 -9.62 38.09
C LEU A 251 -4.15 -11.12 38.39
N HIS A 252 -3.25 -11.74 39.18
CA HIS A 252 -3.39 -13.09 39.77
C HIS A 252 -2.35 -13.30 40.89
N ASP A 253 -2.59 -14.25 41.82
CA ASP A 253 -1.62 -14.72 42.85
C ASP A 253 -0.92 -13.61 43.67
N GLY A 254 -1.66 -12.56 44.07
CA GLY A 254 -1.12 -11.44 44.87
C GLY A 254 -0.26 -10.46 44.08
N MET A 255 -0.35 -10.48 42.74
CA MET A 255 0.12 -9.38 41.90
C MET A 255 -0.97 -8.34 41.71
N TYR A 256 -0.56 -7.09 41.87
CA TYR A 256 -1.36 -5.90 41.63
C TYR A 256 -0.71 -5.11 40.49
N GLU A 257 -1.52 -4.68 39.53
CA GLU A 257 -1.16 -3.67 38.53
C GLU A 257 -1.78 -2.34 38.99
N CYS A 258 -0.92 -1.37 39.26
CA CYS A 258 -1.31 -0.09 39.83
C CYS A 258 -1.53 0.93 38.73
N ASP A 259 -2.44 1.88 38.98
CA ASP A 259 -2.79 2.94 38.05
C ASP A 259 -3.26 4.18 38.84
N CYS A 260 -3.40 5.31 38.16
CA CYS A 260 -3.74 6.58 38.80
C CYS A 260 -5.05 7.15 38.24
N ARG A 261 -5.71 8.01 39.02
CA ARG A 261 -6.94 8.70 38.57
C ARG A 261 -6.59 9.85 37.64
N ASP A 262 -7.55 10.26 36.81
CA ASP A 262 -7.41 11.40 35.92
C ASP A 262 -6.87 12.63 36.68
N GLY A 263 -5.81 13.25 36.15
CA GLY A 263 -5.05 14.30 36.83
C GLY A 263 -3.81 13.82 37.61
N PHE A 264 -3.47 12.53 37.60
CA PHE A 264 -2.27 11.98 38.26
C PHE A 264 -1.49 11.02 37.34
N ILE A 265 -0.17 10.96 37.47
CA ILE A 265 0.71 9.97 36.79
C ILE A 265 1.28 8.96 37.77
N LEU A 266 1.50 7.72 37.31
CA LEU A 266 2.18 6.68 38.10
C LEU A 266 3.69 6.93 38.11
N ARG A 267 4.31 6.91 39.30
CA ARG A 267 5.75 7.08 39.50
C ARG A 267 6.56 5.84 39.08
N ASP A 268 7.86 6.02 38.90
CA ASP A 268 8.81 4.97 38.46
C ASP A 268 8.92 3.77 39.41
N ASP A 269 8.42 3.87 40.65
CA ASP A 269 8.29 2.72 41.56
C ASP A 269 7.19 1.73 41.15
N GLY A 270 6.29 2.14 40.25
CA GLY A 270 5.16 1.36 39.75
C GLY A 270 4.01 1.19 40.75
N TYR A 271 3.97 2.01 41.80
CA TYR A 271 3.04 1.88 42.93
C TYR A 271 2.39 3.20 43.34
N SER A 272 3.12 4.31 43.28
CA SER A 272 2.69 5.64 43.75
C SER A 272 2.23 6.59 42.64
N CYS A 273 1.41 7.58 42.98
CA CYS A 273 0.83 8.54 42.04
C CYS A 273 1.26 9.99 42.34
N ALA A 274 1.43 10.82 41.30
CA ALA A 274 1.80 12.24 41.43
C ALA A 274 0.85 13.14 40.64
N GLU A 275 0.43 14.28 41.20
CA GLU A 275 -0.47 15.24 40.54
C GLU A 275 0.16 15.88 39.29
N LEU A 276 -0.63 15.97 38.23
CA LEU A 276 -0.35 16.81 37.07
C LEU A 276 -0.67 18.26 37.43
N ASN A 277 0.38 19.06 37.61
CA ASN A 277 0.41 20.50 37.89
C ASN A 277 0.19 20.93 39.35
N SER A 278 1.26 20.85 40.15
CA SER A 278 1.59 21.90 41.11
C SER A 278 3.01 22.42 40.88
N THR A 279 3.18 23.74 40.82
CA THR A 279 4.44 24.42 40.53
C THR A 279 5.27 24.62 41.80
N ALA A 280 6.29 23.79 42.02
CA ALA A 280 7.35 24.08 43.01
C ALA A 280 8.68 23.34 42.73
N SER A 281 9.74 24.13 42.56
CA SER A 281 11.18 23.84 42.83
C SER A 281 11.83 22.53 42.35
N THR A 282 12.89 22.70 41.56
CA THR A 282 13.95 21.72 41.28
C THR A 282 14.64 21.17 42.56
N PRO A 283 14.86 19.85 42.66
CA PRO A 283 15.98 19.28 43.39
C PRO A 283 17.28 19.41 42.57
N SER A 284 18.39 19.66 43.23
CA SER A 284 19.73 19.86 42.64
C SER A 284 20.43 18.56 42.22
N LEU A 285 21.50 18.70 41.43
CA LEU A 285 22.52 17.66 41.29
C LEU A 285 23.10 17.33 42.68
N GLU A 286 22.76 16.17 43.27
CA GLU A 286 23.69 15.43 44.16
C GLU A 286 23.28 13.97 44.50
N ASP A 287 22.03 13.54 44.29
CA ASP A 287 21.55 12.22 44.75
C ASP A 287 21.77 11.02 43.78
N PHE A 288 22.83 11.05 42.95
CA PHE A 288 23.25 9.90 42.14
C PHE A 288 24.49 9.21 42.70
N LYS A 289 24.30 8.15 43.51
CA LYS A 289 25.37 7.18 43.82
C LYS A 289 24.88 5.76 44.13
N LEU A 290 25.46 4.80 43.39
CA LEU A 290 25.41 3.33 43.55
C LEU A 290 24.01 2.67 43.39
N ASP A 291 23.88 1.45 42.84
CA ASP A 291 24.76 0.62 42.01
C ASP A 291 23.87 -0.44 41.34
N VAL A 292 23.91 -0.59 40.01
CA VAL A 292 23.25 -1.71 39.31
C VAL A 292 24.31 -2.65 38.74
N ILE A 293 24.73 -3.60 39.56
CA ILE A 293 25.52 -4.75 39.11
C ILE A 293 24.55 -5.83 38.62
N TYR A 294 24.62 -6.18 37.34
CA TYR A 294 24.18 -7.50 36.87
C TYR A 294 25.34 -8.23 36.18
N GLN A 295 25.50 -9.49 36.59
CA GLN A 295 26.70 -10.28 36.32
C GLN A 295 26.61 -10.97 34.95
N LYS A 296 27.73 -10.90 34.20
CA LYS A 296 27.94 -11.57 32.92
C LYS A 296 27.83 -13.11 33.05
N ASP A 297 27.51 -13.74 31.92
CA ASP A 297 27.66 -15.18 31.63
C ASP A 297 26.77 -16.16 32.42
N ALA A 298 25.67 -16.57 31.78
CA ALA A 298 24.92 -17.78 32.14
C ALA A 298 24.30 -18.45 30.90
N VAL A 299 25.12 -18.75 29.88
CA VAL A 299 24.72 -19.61 28.75
C VAL A 299 24.31 -21.00 29.27
N MET A 300 23.28 -21.60 28.69
CA MET A 300 22.90 -22.99 28.92
C MET A 300 22.39 -23.63 27.63
N ASP A 301 23.32 -24.08 26.79
CA ASP A 301 23.00 -24.84 25.60
C ASP A 301 22.23 -26.14 25.90
N ALA A 302 21.34 -26.47 24.98
CA ALA A 302 20.78 -27.81 24.83
C ALA A 302 20.74 -28.13 23.34
N LEU A 303 21.92 -28.44 22.79
CA LEU A 303 22.03 -29.15 21.53
C LEU A 303 21.40 -30.55 21.69
N GLU A 304 20.53 -30.94 20.76
CA GLU A 304 20.13 -32.35 20.58
C GLU A 304 20.90 -32.92 19.38
N PHE A 305 21.88 -33.78 19.66
CA PHE A 305 22.51 -34.67 18.68
C PHE A 305 21.88 -36.06 18.76
N SER A 306 21.65 -36.68 17.60
CA SER A 306 21.12 -38.04 17.47
C SER A 306 22.25 -39.04 17.19
N PHE A 307 22.30 -40.16 17.91
CA PHE A 307 23.16 -41.31 17.58
C PHE A 307 22.47 -42.66 17.88
N PRO A 308 22.82 -43.76 17.19
CA PRO A 308 22.03 -45.00 17.17
C PRO A 308 22.42 -46.08 18.20
N ASN A 309 21.49 -47.00 18.41
CA ASN A 309 21.51 -48.30 19.10
C ASN A 309 22.84 -48.87 19.66
N ALA A 310 22.85 -49.22 20.95
CA ALA A 310 23.40 -50.48 21.49
C ALA A 310 22.78 -50.82 22.88
N THR A 311 22.99 -52.04 23.35
CA THR A 311 22.13 -52.75 24.34
C THR A 311 22.80 -53.13 25.68
N LEU A 312 21.94 -53.37 26.70
CA LEU A 312 22.09 -54.24 27.90
C LEU A 312 22.65 -53.72 29.26
N ILE A 313 21.81 -53.97 30.29
CA ILE A 313 22.11 -54.52 31.66
C ILE A 313 22.42 -53.58 32.87
N ASN A 314 21.41 -53.53 33.76
CA ASN A 314 21.40 -53.62 35.25
C ASN A 314 22.15 -52.66 36.20
N SER A 315 21.31 -51.84 36.89
CA SER A 315 21.00 -51.97 38.35
C SER A 315 21.79 -51.25 39.48
N PHE A 316 20.97 -50.80 40.45
CA PHE A 316 21.20 -50.56 41.90
C PHE A 316 21.96 -49.32 42.46
N ILE A 317 21.14 -48.41 43.02
CA ILE A 317 21.22 -47.76 44.36
C ILE A 317 22.30 -46.72 44.72
N PHE A 318 21.81 -45.73 45.48
CA PHE A 318 22.48 -44.58 46.13
C PHE A 318 23.67 -44.91 47.06
N ILE A 319 24.61 -43.98 47.21
CA ILE A 319 24.89 -43.23 48.47
C ILE A 319 25.79 -42.00 48.20
N PHE A 320 26.02 -41.17 49.24
CA PHE A 320 26.45 -39.78 49.23
C PHE A 320 27.97 -39.54 49.50
N LEU A 321 28.37 -38.27 49.30
CA LEU A 321 29.48 -37.51 49.92
C LEU A 321 30.86 -37.39 49.22
N SER A 322 31.53 -36.33 49.66
CA SER A 322 32.75 -35.62 49.22
C SER A 322 34.02 -36.49 49.05
N GLU A 323 35.06 -36.11 48.29
CA GLU A 323 35.83 -34.85 48.38
C GLU A 323 36.52 -34.34 47.08
N ARG A 324 37.21 -33.21 47.26
CA ARG A 324 37.93 -32.31 46.35
C ARG A 324 38.98 -32.97 45.44
N PHE A 325 39.30 -32.28 44.35
CA PHE A 325 40.69 -31.99 43.98
C PHE A 325 40.86 -30.48 43.72
N ASN A 326 41.95 -29.90 44.23
CA ASN A 326 42.37 -28.52 43.97
C ASN A 326 43.23 -28.46 42.70
N PHE A 327 43.45 -27.26 42.13
CA PHE A 327 44.78 -26.63 42.10
C PHE A 327 44.69 -25.13 41.75
N THR A 328 45.55 -24.33 42.39
CA THR A 328 45.83 -22.90 42.14
C THR A 328 47.05 -22.79 41.21
N THR A 329 47.36 -21.68 40.52
CA THR A 329 47.82 -20.38 41.09
C THR A 329 48.07 -19.32 39.99
N LEU A 330 47.91 -18.04 40.37
CA LEU A 330 48.66 -16.84 39.94
C LEU A 330 48.61 -16.33 38.48
N GLY A 331 48.69 -15.00 38.33
CA GLY A 331 48.90 -14.27 37.07
C GLY A 331 49.66 -12.94 37.32
N PRO A 332 49.87 -12.10 36.30
CA PRO A 332 49.99 -10.64 36.44
C PRO A 332 49.10 -9.87 35.44
N SER A 333 48.45 -8.75 35.74
CA SER A 333 48.90 -7.36 36.05
C SER A 333 48.90 -6.42 34.82
N LEU A 334 48.69 -5.12 35.09
CA LEU A 334 48.34 -4.04 34.15
C LEU A 334 49.54 -3.21 33.63
N GLU A 335 49.23 -2.33 32.65
CA GLU A 335 49.83 -1.02 32.30
C GLU A 335 50.93 -0.83 31.21
N GLN A 336 50.60 0.12 30.31
CA GLN A 336 51.39 1.21 29.69
C GLN A 336 52.58 1.01 28.70
N LYS A 337 52.57 1.91 27.69
CA LYS A 337 53.67 2.57 26.94
C LYS A 337 54.46 1.83 25.82
N LEU A 338 54.22 2.33 24.59
CA LEU A 338 55.16 2.96 23.63
C LEU A 338 56.47 2.26 23.14
N THR A 339 56.79 2.58 21.87
CA THR A 339 58.10 2.65 21.15
C THR A 339 58.74 1.42 20.46
N SER A 340 58.82 1.54 19.12
CA SER A 340 59.98 1.38 18.19
C SER A 340 60.69 0.03 17.90
N GLU A 341 60.57 -0.36 16.61
CA GLU A 341 61.62 -0.72 15.62
C GLU A 341 62.50 -2.00 15.68
N SER A 342 62.52 -2.68 14.51
CA SER A 342 63.62 -3.47 13.91
C SER A 342 63.97 -4.85 14.55
N SER A 343 64.38 -5.91 13.82
CA SER A 343 64.50 -6.17 12.37
C SER A 343 64.55 -7.69 12.01
N ALA A 344 64.37 -8.00 10.72
CA ALA A 344 64.93 -9.14 9.95
C ALA A 344 64.39 -10.61 10.08
N PHE A 345 63.61 -11.02 9.06
CA PHE A 345 63.79 -12.21 8.17
C PHE A 345 63.74 -13.67 8.74
N LEU A 346 63.26 -14.73 8.04
CA LEU A 346 62.90 -14.96 6.62
C LEU A 346 61.98 -16.21 6.41
N ARG A 347 60.91 -16.11 5.58
CA ARG A 347 60.14 -17.17 4.81
C ARG A 347 59.57 -18.40 5.58
N SER A 348 58.36 -18.93 5.33
CA SER A 348 57.46 -18.96 4.14
C SER A 348 56.08 -19.58 4.56
N THR A 349 54.93 -19.60 3.84
CA THR A 349 54.44 -19.07 2.53
C THR A 349 52.88 -19.04 2.53
N LEU A 350 52.25 -18.26 1.62
CA LEU A 350 50.81 -18.26 1.23
C LEU A 350 49.74 -17.86 2.29
N PRO A 351 48.67 -17.16 1.88
CA PRO A 351 48.65 -15.87 1.20
C PRO A 351 48.04 -14.77 2.08
N ILE A 352 48.38 -13.51 1.80
CA ILE A 352 47.94 -12.34 2.57
C ILE A 352 46.47 -12.02 2.27
N SER A 353 45.63 -11.94 3.31
CA SER A 353 44.34 -11.25 3.21
C SER A 353 44.61 -9.74 3.17
N THR A 354 44.51 -9.15 1.98
CA THR A 354 44.73 -7.72 1.77
C THR A 354 43.48 -6.93 2.16
N VAL A 355 43.29 -6.67 3.45
CA VAL A 355 42.41 -5.57 3.89
C VAL A 355 43.12 -4.27 3.51
N ARG A 356 42.76 -3.70 2.36
CA ARG A 356 43.28 -2.39 1.92
C ARG A 356 42.72 -1.31 2.85
N PRO A 357 43.56 -0.45 3.48
CA PRO A 357 43.06 0.67 4.26
C PRO A 357 42.43 1.73 3.34
N CYS A 358 41.31 2.30 3.78
CA CYS A 358 40.60 3.36 3.06
C CYS A 358 41.33 4.70 3.29
N THR A 359 41.81 5.34 2.22
CA THR A 359 42.79 6.45 2.30
C THR A 359 42.22 7.86 2.10
N LEU A 360 40.90 8.04 2.00
CA LEU A 360 40.32 9.39 1.90
C LEU A 360 40.34 10.13 3.24
N ASP A 361 40.66 11.42 3.18
CA ASP A 361 40.37 12.36 4.26
C ASP A 361 38.89 12.77 4.18
N CYS A 362 38.10 12.27 5.12
CA CYS A 362 36.67 12.54 5.23
C CYS A 362 36.33 13.68 6.21
N GLY A 363 37.33 14.47 6.62
CA GLY A 363 37.16 15.58 7.54
C GLY A 363 36.71 15.18 8.96
N PRO A 364 36.44 16.17 9.84
CA PRO A 364 36.13 15.91 11.24
C PRO A 364 34.85 15.08 11.43
N GLY A 365 35.02 13.85 11.90
CA GLY A 365 33.91 12.93 12.22
C GLY A 365 33.35 12.15 11.03
N GLY A 366 33.86 12.32 9.81
CA GLY A 366 33.52 11.47 8.66
C GLY A 366 34.25 10.11 8.69
N GLY A 367 33.61 9.06 8.20
CA GLY A 367 34.21 7.72 8.10
C GLY A 367 34.46 7.31 6.64
N CYS A 368 35.58 6.65 6.35
CA CYS A 368 35.89 6.17 4.99
C CYS A 368 35.33 4.74 4.80
N HIS A 369 34.56 4.50 3.73
CA HIS A 369 33.93 3.22 3.39
C HIS A 369 34.32 2.75 1.98
N LEU A 370 34.40 1.44 1.78
CA LEU A 370 34.70 0.80 0.50
C LEU A 370 33.44 0.07 0.01
N GLU A 371 32.91 0.42 -1.16
CA GLU A 371 31.76 -0.30 -1.73
C GLU A 371 32.20 -1.65 -2.32
N SER A 372 31.36 -2.67 -2.11
CA SER A 372 31.71 -4.08 -2.34
C SER A 372 31.92 -4.48 -3.81
N ASP A 373 31.45 -3.66 -4.75
CA ASP A 373 31.21 -4.09 -6.14
C ASP A 373 31.99 -3.27 -7.19
N GLU A 374 32.65 -2.16 -6.84
CA GLU A 374 33.34 -1.26 -7.80
C GLU A 374 34.76 -0.78 -7.40
N GLU A 375 35.36 -1.28 -6.31
CA GLU A 375 36.66 -0.84 -5.76
C GLU A 375 36.76 0.67 -5.41
N THR A 376 35.65 1.42 -5.41
CA THR A 376 35.60 2.84 -5.07
C THR A 376 35.49 3.08 -3.56
N ALA A 377 36.23 4.07 -3.08
CA ALA A 377 36.24 4.50 -1.69
C ALA A 377 35.46 5.82 -1.54
N LYS A 378 34.55 5.92 -0.57
CA LYS A 378 33.67 7.07 -0.37
C LYS A 378 33.56 7.45 1.11
N CYS A 379 33.40 8.75 1.38
CA CYS A 379 33.19 9.27 2.73
C CYS A 379 31.71 9.18 3.17
N LEU A 380 31.50 8.60 4.35
CA LEU A 380 30.25 8.60 5.10
C LEU A 380 30.26 9.82 6.04
N CYS A 381 29.58 10.88 5.62
CA CYS A 381 29.53 12.14 6.36
C CYS A 381 28.58 12.08 7.56
N PRO A 382 28.90 12.75 8.67
CA PRO A 382 27.98 12.89 9.79
C PRO A 382 26.73 13.67 9.36
N LEU A 383 25.59 13.38 9.99
CA LEU A 383 24.33 14.11 9.76
C LEU A 383 24.56 15.62 9.87
N GLY A 384 24.03 16.38 8.91
CA GLY A 384 24.28 17.82 8.79
C GLY A 384 25.44 18.19 7.86
N ARG A 385 26.15 17.22 7.28
CA ARG A 385 27.28 17.47 6.35
C ARG A 385 27.29 16.54 5.13
N GLY A 386 27.91 17.01 4.05
CA GLY A 386 28.11 16.24 2.82
C GLY A 386 29.17 16.81 1.87
N GLY A 387 29.17 16.31 0.64
CA GLY A 387 30.27 16.45 -0.31
C GLY A 387 31.37 15.40 -0.10
N ASP A 388 32.27 15.26 -1.06
CA ASP A 388 33.19 14.10 -1.15
C ASP A 388 34.16 13.94 0.04
N GLY A 389 34.44 15.04 0.76
CA GLY A 389 35.22 15.07 2.01
C GLY A 389 34.44 15.66 3.20
N CYS A 390 33.10 15.62 3.18
CA CYS A 390 32.22 16.08 4.27
C CYS A 390 32.41 17.54 4.70
N ALA A 391 32.87 18.39 3.78
CA ALA A 391 33.24 19.77 4.06
C ALA A 391 32.08 20.78 3.95
N ARG A 392 30.95 20.39 3.34
CA ARG A 392 29.80 21.27 3.12
C ARG A 392 28.70 20.97 4.13
N ASP A 393 28.22 22.00 4.83
CA ASP A 393 27.05 21.86 5.70
C ASP A 393 25.76 21.63 4.86
N MET A 394 24.85 20.83 5.39
CA MET A 394 23.61 20.40 4.74
C MET A 394 22.46 20.38 5.75
N GLU A 395 21.37 21.08 5.46
CA GLU A 395 20.11 20.87 6.17
C GLU A 395 19.41 19.62 5.62
N ILE A 396 18.80 18.84 6.51
CA ILE A 396 18.04 17.63 6.18
C ILE A 396 16.62 17.78 6.73
N HIS A 397 15.64 17.91 5.84
CA HIS A 397 14.22 17.86 6.12
C HIS A 397 13.69 16.43 6.02
N SER A 398 13.92 15.76 4.87
CA SER A 398 13.52 14.39 4.63
C SER A 398 14.74 13.52 4.29
N PRO A 399 15.17 12.58 5.16
CA PRO A 399 16.39 11.83 4.94
C PRO A 399 16.28 10.84 3.75
N ARG A 400 17.28 10.89 2.88
CA ARG A 400 17.61 9.86 1.89
C ARG A 400 18.78 9.02 2.39
N PHE A 401 18.63 7.70 2.24
CA PHE A 401 19.59 6.67 2.64
C PHE A 401 20.14 5.97 1.39
N THR A 402 21.42 5.60 1.40
CA THR A 402 22.14 5.06 0.23
C THR A 402 22.32 3.54 0.25
N GLY A 403 21.97 2.89 1.36
CA GLY A 403 22.22 1.47 1.66
C GLY A 403 23.28 1.22 2.75
N SER A 404 24.16 2.20 3.00
CA SER A 404 25.13 2.20 4.12
C SER A 404 24.82 3.30 5.16
N SER A 405 23.95 4.25 4.82
CA SER A 405 23.48 5.32 5.70
C SER A 405 22.59 4.84 6.83
N TRP A 406 22.52 5.60 7.92
CA TRP A 406 21.55 5.40 9.01
C TRP A 406 21.38 6.64 9.88
N LEU A 407 20.20 6.75 10.50
CA LEU A 407 19.90 7.65 11.61
C LEU A 407 19.74 6.86 12.90
N ALA A 408 20.07 7.47 14.04
CA ALA A 408 19.84 6.92 15.37
C ALA A 408 19.03 7.89 16.22
N PHE A 409 18.00 7.36 16.87
CA PHE A 409 17.14 8.03 17.84
C PHE A 409 17.28 7.38 19.22
N PRO A 410 16.89 8.06 20.32
CA PRO A 410 16.82 7.44 21.64
C PRO A 410 15.98 6.15 21.64
N ALA A 411 16.36 5.18 22.48
CA ALA A 411 15.69 3.89 22.58
C ALA A 411 14.16 4.04 22.77
N LEU A 412 13.38 3.30 21.99
CA LEU A 412 11.93 3.50 21.87
C LEU A 412 11.18 3.21 23.19
N ARG A 413 10.78 4.29 23.88
CA ARG A 413 9.99 4.25 25.13
C ARG A 413 8.51 3.98 24.83
N GLY A 414 7.75 3.52 25.82
CA GLY A 414 6.30 3.26 25.67
C GLY A 414 5.91 2.04 24.82
N ALA A 415 6.84 1.45 24.05
CA ALA A 415 6.61 0.31 23.16
C ALA A 415 6.27 -1.04 23.84
N TYR A 416 6.20 -1.11 25.16
CA TYR A 416 6.20 -2.34 25.96
C TYR A 416 5.03 -3.30 25.69
N LYS A 417 3.77 -2.85 25.85
CA LYS A 417 2.55 -3.67 25.63
C LYS A 417 1.97 -3.52 24.23
N HIS A 418 2.15 -2.37 23.59
CA HIS A 418 1.62 -2.04 22.27
C HIS A 418 2.61 -1.16 21.50
N VAL A 419 2.54 -1.24 20.17
CA VAL A 419 3.21 -0.32 19.24
C VAL A 419 2.25 -0.05 18.09
N GLN A 420 1.85 1.21 17.92
CA GLN A 420 1.24 1.70 16.70
C GLN A 420 2.33 2.47 15.95
N LEU A 421 2.55 2.16 14.68
CA LEU A 421 3.55 2.80 13.83
C LEU A 421 2.93 3.15 12.48
N SER A 422 3.15 4.38 12.04
CA SER A 422 2.97 4.83 10.66
C SER A 422 4.31 5.32 10.12
N LEU A 423 4.64 4.95 8.89
CA LEU A 423 5.88 5.34 8.23
C LEU A 423 5.65 5.49 6.73
N GLU A 424 6.18 6.57 6.15
CA GLU A 424 6.17 6.76 4.69
C GLU A 424 7.58 6.67 4.12
N LEU A 425 7.80 5.68 3.24
CA LEU A 425 9.10 5.46 2.57
C LEU A 425 8.99 5.50 1.04
N ARG A 426 10.05 5.97 0.39
CA ARG A 426 10.23 5.95 -1.07
C ARG A 426 11.44 5.07 -1.41
N PRO A 427 11.28 3.75 -1.58
CA PRO A 427 12.40 2.85 -1.81
C PRO A 427 12.91 2.93 -3.24
N GLU A 428 14.23 2.98 -3.41
CA GLU A 428 14.94 2.90 -4.70
C GLU A 428 15.38 1.47 -5.02
N ALA A 429 15.41 0.57 -4.02
CA ALA A 429 15.77 -0.83 -4.15
C ALA A 429 14.74 -1.76 -3.49
N TYR A 430 14.70 -3.03 -3.92
CA TYR A 430 13.77 -4.05 -3.42
C TYR A 430 14.18 -4.70 -2.08
N ASP A 431 15.42 -4.47 -1.63
CA ASP A 431 15.96 -4.98 -0.37
C ASP A 431 16.54 -3.83 0.46
N GLY A 432 16.35 -3.87 1.79
CA GLY A 432 17.00 -2.95 2.72
C GLY A 432 16.33 -2.84 4.09
N ILE A 433 17.12 -2.76 5.17
CA ILE A 433 16.62 -2.50 6.52
C ILE A 433 16.27 -1.01 6.68
N PHE A 434 15.03 -0.69 7.10
CA PHE A 434 14.59 0.71 7.27
C PHE A 434 14.13 1.10 8.68
N PHE A 435 13.89 0.13 9.57
CA PHE A 435 13.62 0.37 11.00
C PHE A 435 14.24 -0.79 11.79
N LEU A 436 15.01 -0.49 12.84
CA LEU A 436 15.65 -1.51 13.68
C LEU A 436 15.84 -1.01 15.12
N THR A 437 15.43 -1.80 16.11
CA THR A 437 15.64 -1.52 17.54
C THR A 437 15.72 -2.83 18.34
N GLY A 438 16.50 -2.87 19.41
CA GLY A 438 16.75 -4.08 20.19
C GLY A 438 17.03 -3.86 21.68
N GLU A 439 17.01 -4.93 22.45
CA GLU A 439 17.53 -4.97 23.83
C GLU A 439 19.07 -4.94 23.86
N ARG A 440 19.71 -5.42 22.78
CA ARG A 440 21.16 -5.52 22.61
C ARG A 440 21.58 -5.30 21.16
N ASP A 441 22.83 -4.88 20.98
CA ASP A 441 23.54 -4.65 19.73
C ASP A 441 23.79 -5.92 18.89
N ASP A 442 23.71 -7.11 19.49
CA ASP A 442 23.75 -8.42 18.79
C ASP A 442 22.35 -8.93 18.35
N MET A 443 21.30 -8.12 18.55
CA MET A 443 19.88 -8.48 18.44
C MET A 443 19.46 -9.73 19.24
N ALA A 444 20.26 -10.19 20.19
CA ALA A 444 19.89 -11.36 20.97
C ALA A 444 18.99 -10.93 22.14
N GLY A 445 17.73 -11.32 22.10
CA GLY A 445 16.72 -10.91 23.08
C GLY A 445 15.52 -10.30 22.38
N ASP A 446 14.94 -9.27 23.00
CA ASP A 446 13.85 -8.51 22.41
C ASP A 446 14.34 -7.65 21.23
N PHE A 447 13.68 -7.71 20.07
CA PHE A 447 13.97 -6.81 18.95
C PHE A 447 12.76 -6.59 18.03
N MET A 448 12.77 -5.47 17.31
CA MET A 448 11.84 -5.15 16.23
C MET A 448 12.60 -4.64 15.01
N ALA A 449 12.31 -5.21 13.83
CA ALA A 449 12.86 -4.81 12.55
C ALA A 449 11.75 -4.69 11.49
N LEU A 450 11.77 -3.62 10.70
CA LEU A 450 11.06 -3.53 9.42
C LEU A 450 12.11 -3.44 8.30
N LEU A 451 11.93 -4.28 7.29
CA LEU A 451 12.85 -4.39 6.17
C LEU A 451 12.09 -4.68 4.87
N LEU A 452 12.69 -4.29 3.76
CA LEU A 452 12.32 -4.75 2.43
C LEU A 452 13.08 -6.04 2.13
N HIS A 453 12.37 -7.05 1.66
CA HIS A 453 12.95 -8.32 1.23
C HIS A 453 12.22 -8.81 -0.02
N GLN A 454 12.93 -8.86 -1.15
CA GLN A 454 12.40 -9.17 -2.48
C GLN A 454 11.20 -8.26 -2.86
N GLY A 455 11.25 -7.01 -2.40
CA GLY A 455 10.23 -5.99 -2.63
C GLY A 455 9.01 -6.06 -1.70
N PHE A 456 8.93 -7.01 -0.76
CA PHE A 456 7.85 -7.06 0.22
C PHE A 456 8.29 -6.41 1.53
N VAL A 457 7.36 -5.78 2.25
CA VAL A 457 7.62 -5.31 3.62
C VAL A 457 7.53 -6.50 4.56
N GLU A 458 8.62 -6.81 5.25
CA GLU A 458 8.65 -7.78 6.35
C GLU A 458 8.80 -7.06 7.70
N PHE A 459 7.84 -7.27 8.59
CA PHE A 459 7.98 -7.00 10.01
C PHE A 459 8.48 -8.25 10.74
N ARG A 460 9.63 -8.15 11.41
CA ARG A 460 10.21 -9.20 12.24
C ARG A 460 10.33 -8.72 13.68
N PHE A 461 9.88 -9.53 14.63
CA PHE A 461 9.95 -9.17 16.04
C PHE A 461 10.07 -10.39 16.95
N ASP A 462 10.88 -10.26 18.00
CA ASP A 462 10.99 -11.24 19.08
C ASP A 462 10.65 -10.56 20.41
N CYS A 463 9.87 -11.26 21.24
CA CYS A 463 9.53 -10.84 22.60
C CYS A 463 10.26 -11.73 23.64
N GLY A 464 11.39 -12.33 23.28
CA GLY A 464 12.17 -13.23 24.14
C GLY A 464 11.76 -14.71 24.08
N SER A 465 11.13 -15.17 22.99
CA SER A 465 10.76 -16.59 22.81
C SER A 465 10.66 -17.08 21.36
N GLY A 466 11.09 -16.26 20.40
CA GLY A 466 11.26 -16.63 19.00
C GLY A 466 10.58 -15.65 18.05
N ILE A 467 11.31 -15.31 16.99
CA ILE A 467 10.91 -14.39 15.93
C ILE A 467 9.53 -14.74 15.35
N GLY A 468 8.60 -13.79 15.47
CA GLY A 468 7.41 -13.65 14.65
C GLY A 468 7.72 -12.87 13.37
N VAL A 469 7.11 -13.25 12.26
CA VAL A 469 7.27 -12.60 10.96
C VAL A 469 5.89 -12.27 10.41
N VAL A 470 5.70 -11.05 9.92
CA VAL A 470 4.51 -10.59 9.18
C VAL A 470 5.00 -9.98 7.89
N ARG A 471 4.56 -10.47 6.73
CA ARG A 471 4.98 -10.00 5.40
C ARG A 471 3.76 -9.44 4.66
N SER A 472 3.92 -8.34 3.91
CA SER A 472 2.86 -7.81 3.04
C SER A 472 2.46 -8.83 1.98
N ASP A 473 1.22 -8.73 1.48
CA ASP A 473 0.75 -9.51 0.32
C ASP A 473 1.12 -8.85 -1.03
N GLU A 474 1.31 -7.54 -1.03
CA GLU A 474 1.79 -6.75 -2.17
C GLU A 474 3.27 -6.33 -2.00
N THR A 475 3.91 -5.96 -3.11
CA THR A 475 5.27 -5.38 -3.12
C THR A 475 5.22 -3.86 -3.05
N VAL A 476 6.31 -3.25 -2.56
CA VAL A 476 6.48 -1.80 -2.58
C VAL A 476 6.65 -1.29 -4.00
N LEU A 477 6.07 -0.12 -4.25
CA LEU A 477 6.25 0.61 -5.50
C LEU A 477 7.58 1.35 -5.45
N LEU A 478 8.60 0.86 -6.17
CA LEU A 478 9.89 1.56 -6.26
C LEU A 478 9.73 2.98 -6.81
N ASN A 479 10.59 3.87 -6.31
CA ASN A 479 10.64 5.30 -6.61
C ASN A 479 9.33 6.06 -6.35
N GLN A 480 8.43 5.50 -5.54
CA GLN A 480 7.14 6.09 -5.13
C GLN A 480 6.99 6.05 -3.61
N TRP A 481 6.22 6.98 -3.05
CA TRP A 481 5.87 6.94 -1.63
C TRP A 481 4.95 5.76 -1.35
N ASN A 482 5.34 4.94 -0.37
CA ASN A 482 4.58 3.82 0.17
C ASN A 482 4.31 4.11 1.64
N HIS A 483 3.06 3.95 2.06
CA HIS A 483 2.62 4.12 3.44
C HIS A 483 2.59 2.75 4.14
N VAL A 484 3.29 2.60 5.25
CA VAL A 484 3.39 1.35 6.02
C VAL A 484 2.74 1.56 7.39
N THR A 485 1.67 0.82 7.65
CA THR A 485 0.96 0.85 8.93
C THR A 485 1.22 -0.43 9.69
N LEU A 486 1.71 -0.33 10.92
CA LEU A 486 1.96 -1.47 11.82
C LEU A 486 1.24 -1.28 13.15
N TYR A 487 0.49 -2.28 13.58
CA TYR A 487 -0.12 -2.34 14.91
C TYR A 487 0.27 -3.63 15.63
N ARG A 488 1.16 -3.53 16.62
CA ARG A 488 1.49 -4.62 17.56
C ARG A 488 0.72 -4.43 18.86
N HIS A 489 0.08 -5.48 19.34
CA HIS A 489 -0.47 -5.55 20.69
C HIS A 489 -0.16 -6.92 21.31
N ARG A 490 0.61 -6.91 22.41
CA ARG A 490 1.18 -8.13 23.00
C ARG A 490 1.99 -8.93 21.95
N TRP A 491 1.81 -10.24 21.89
CA TRP A 491 2.46 -11.10 20.88
C TRP A 491 1.85 -10.93 19.48
N ASP A 492 0.69 -10.29 19.31
CA ASP A 492 -0.01 -10.16 18.03
C ASP A 492 0.42 -8.89 17.27
N ALA A 493 0.53 -8.98 15.96
CA ALA A 493 0.86 -7.87 15.08
C ALA A 493 -0.01 -7.87 13.81
N ARG A 494 -0.34 -6.67 13.31
CA ARG A 494 -1.03 -6.43 12.05
C ARG A 494 -0.19 -5.46 11.22
N LEU A 495 0.08 -5.81 9.97
CA LEU A 495 0.81 -5.00 9.00
C LEU A 495 -0.11 -4.66 7.81
N GLN A 496 -0.05 -3.43 7.33
CA GLN A 496 -0.68 -3.00 6.09
C GLN A 496 0.34 -2.20 5.27
N LEU A 497 0.39 -2.48 3.96
CA LEU A 497 1.15 -1.70 2.98
C LEU A 497 0.14 -0.97 2.08
N ASN A 498 0.31 0.35 1.94
CA ASN A 498 -0.57 1.22 1.17
C ASN A 498 -2.05 0.98 1.54
N ASN A 499 -2.92 0.89 0.54
CA ASN A 499 -4.34 0.55 0.72
C ASN A 499 -4.61 -0.97 0.65
N GLY A 500 -3.56 -1.80 0.78
CA GLY A 500 -3.62 -3.26 0.70
C GLY A 500 -4.29 -3.92 1.93
N LYS A 501 -4.22 -5.24 2.01
CA LYS A 501 -4.89 -5.99 3.09
C LYS A 501 -4.10 -5.91 4.41
N HIS A 502 -4.84 -6.02 5.50
CA HIS A 502 -4.24 -6.18 6.84
C HIS A 502 -3.77 -7.62 7.02
N ILE A 503 -2.45 -7.85 6.96
CA ILE A 503 -1.85 -9.15 7.24
C ILE A 503 -1.56 -9.28 8.73
N GLN A 504 -1.91 -10.42 9.32
CA GLN A 504 -1.73 -10.67 10.75
C GLN A 504 -0.63 -11.71 10.99
N GLY A 505 0.14 -11.53 12.05
CA GLY A 505 1.08 -12.54 12.54
C GLY A 505 1.38 -12.36 14.03
N ARG A 506 2.27 -13.21 14.56
CA ARG A 506 2.47 -13.35 16.00
C ARG A 506 3.91 -13.77 16.35
N SER A 507 4.48 -13.22 17.42
CA SER A 507 5.76 -13.69 17.99
C SER A 507 5.60 -15.06 18.66
N LYS A 508 6.64 -15.88 18.60
CA LYS A 508 6.60 -17.25 19.12
C LYS A 508 6.73 -17.24 20.64
N GLY A 509 6.03 -18.14 21.30
CA GLY A 509 6.09 -18.34 22.75
C GLY A 509 5.03 -17.61 23.56
N LEU A 510 5.37 -17.24 24.80
CA LEU A 510 4.42 -16.77 25.83
C LEU A 510 4.62 -15.32 26.27
N PHE A 511 5.75 -14.72 25.94
CA PHE A 511 6.02 -13.33 26.29
C PHE A 511 5.32 -12.38 25.32
N SER A 512 4.75 -11.32 25.89
CA SER A 512 3.93 -10.32 25.19
C SER A 512 4.51 -8.91 25.27
N ARG A 513 5.41 -8.69 26.23
CA ARG A 513 6.09 -7.43 26.42
C ARG A 513 7.39 -7.46 25.63
N ILE A 514 7.81 -6.31 25.13
CA ILE A 514 9.08 -6.11 24.45
C ILE A 514 9.80 -4.95 25.14
N THR A 515 11.12 -5.00 25.23
CA THR A 515 11.95 -3.96 25.85
C THR A 515 13.14 -3.64 24.97
N PHE A 516 13.42 -2.34 24.82
CA PHE A 516 14.53 -1.85 24.01
C PHE A 516 15.50 -1.07 24.88
N ARG A 517 16.78 -1.17 24.55
CA ARG A 517 17.89 -0.45 25.20
C ARG A 517 18.82 0.18 24.18
N GLU A 518 18.97 -0.47 23.03
CA GLU A 518 19.66 0.11 21.89
C GLU A 518 18.88 1.30 21.31
N PRO A 519 19.57 2.25 20.65
CA PRO A 519 18.95 3.27 19.84
C PRO A 519 17.95 2.69 18.82
N LEU A 520 16.93 3.47 18.49
CA LEU A 520 16.12 3.19 17.30
C LEU A 520 16.92 3.64 16.07
N PHE A 521 17.36 2.69 15.26
CA PHE A 521 18.01 2.93 13.98
C PHE A 521 16.99 2.99 12.84
N ILE A 522 17.13 4.00 11.98
CA ILE A 522 16.28 4.23 10.80
C ILE A 522 17.14 4.23 9.54
N GLY A 523 16.65 3.59 8.49
CA GLY A 523 17.28 3.50 7.17
C GLY A 523 18.54 2.64 7.05
N GLY A 524 19.07 2.11 8.16
CA GLY A 524 20.18 1.15 8.15
C GLY A 524 20.40 0.50 9.52
N PRO A 525 21.30 -0.49 9.62
CA PRO A 525 21.50 -1.27 10.85
C PRO A 525 22.29 -0.54 11.95
N GLY A 526 22.88 0.62 11.66
CA GLY A 526 23.72 1.33 12.62
C GLY A 526 24.97 0.55 12.98
N ASN A 527 25.18 0.36 14.29
CA ASN A 527 26.26 -0.46 14.84
C ASN A 527 25.83 -1.90 15.17
N THR A 528 24.62 -2.32 14.77
CA THR A 528 24.06 -3.64 15.10
C THR A 528 24.84 -4.77 14.42
N THR A 529 25.17 -5.81 15.18
CA THR A 529 25.85 -7.03 14.74
C THR A 529 24.87 -8.23 14.69
N GLY A 530 25.31 -9.38 14.18
CA GLY A 530 24.47 -10.60 14.12
C GLY A 530 23.31 -10.55 13.12
N LEU A 531 23.34 -9.61 12.16
CA LEU A 531 22.27 -9.37 11.20
C LEU A 531 21.90 -10.62 10.38
N ASP A 532 22.90 -11.30 9.81
CA ASP A 532 22.74 -12.48 8.96
C ASP A 532 22.07 -13.70 9.66
N GLU A 533 22.08 -13.74 10.99
CA GLU A 533 21.43 -14.82 11.75
C GLU A 533 19.92 -14.63 11.94
N LYS A 534 19.41 -13.40 11.84
CA LYS A 534 18.02 -13.04 12.19
C LYS A 534 17.23 -12.46 11.01
N LEU A 535 17.92 -11.71 10.14
CA LEU A 535 17.33 -10.95 9.04
C LEU A 535 17.79 -11.54 7.69
N PRO A 536 16.95 -11.48 6.64
CA PRO A 536 17.30 -11.97 5.31
C PRO A 536 18.11 -10.96 4.49
N VAL A 537 18.25 -9.74 5.01
CA VAL A 537 18.93 -8.59 4.39
C VAL A 537 19.74 -7.89 5.48
N THR A 538 20.96 -7.49 5.15
CA THR A 538 21.91 -6.84 6.07
C THR A 538 22.33 -5.43 5.65
N LYS A 539 22.17 -5.07 4.37
CA LYS A 539 22.31 -3.68 3.89
C LYS A 539 21.11 -2.82 4.36
N GLY A 540 21.33 -1.53 4.55
CA GLY A 540 20.28 -0.56 4.87
C GLY A 540 19.37 -0.26 3.68
N LEU A 541 18.39 0.60 3.90
CA LEU A 541 17.52 1.15 2.86
C LEU A 541 18.34 1.95 1.85
N ARG A 542 18.08 1.73 0.56
CA ARG A 542 18.32 2.76 -0.47
C ARG A 542 16.99 3.41 -0.83
N GLY A 543 16.89 4.73 -0.64
CA GLY A 543 15.65 5.50 -0.80
C GLY A 543 15.38 6.45 0.36
N CYS A 544 14.20 7.06 0.40
CA CYS A 544 13.86 8.10 1.38
C CYS A 544 12.85 7.65 2.43
N ILE A 545 12.82 8.37 3.56
CA ILE A 545 11.74 8.36 4.55
C ILE A 545 11.37 9.82 4.85
N ARG A 546 10.07 10.16 4.90
CA ARG A 546 9.61 11.53 5.24
C ARG A 546 8.68 11.62 6.44
N HIS A 547 8.03 10.51 6.80
CA HIS A 547 7.16 10.42 7.98
C HIS A 547 7.56 9.21 8.79
N LEU A 548 7.69 9.40 10.11
CA LEU A 548 7.85 8.35 11.10
C LEU A 548 7.06 8.76 12.33
N GLU A 549 6.05 7.97 12.66
CA GLU A 549 5.20 8.18 13.82
C GLU A 549 5.08 6.87 14.58
N VAL A 550 5.33 6.90 15.89
CA VAL A 550 5.23 5.71 16.75
C VAL A 550 4.53 6.08 18.05
N ASN A 551 3.44 5.38 18.38
CA ASN A 551 2.59 5.64 19.55
C ASN A 551 2.22 7.13 19.68
N ASP A 552 1.66 7.70 18.62
CA ASP A 552 1.20 9.10 18.50
C ASP A 552 2.33 10.16 18.64
N HIS A 553 3.60 9.74 18.55
CA HIS A 553 4.78 10.60 18.55
C HIS A 553 5.42 10.67 17.15
N VAL A 554 5.40 11.85 16.53
CA VAL A 554 6.00 12.12 15.21
C VAL A 554 7.47 12.52 15.39
N TYR A 555 8.38 11.76 14.81
CA TYR A 555 9.83 11.91 14.97
C TYR A 555 10.45 12.95 14.02
N LYS A 556 11.38 13.77 14.54
CA LYS A 556 12.12 14.76 13.74
C LYS A 556 13.53 14.30 13.37
N PHE A 557 13.79 14.14 12.07
CA PHE A 557 15.05 13.60 11.53
C PHE A 557 16.29 14.51 11.65
N ALA A 558 16.15 15.77 12.05
CA ALA A 558 17.28 16.66 12.31
C ALA A 558 18.04 16.30 13.61
N LEU A 559 19.28 16.76 13.75
CA LEU A 559 20.09 16.60 14.98
C LEU A 559 19.48 17.38 16.15
N GLU A 560 19.62 16.85 17.36
CA GLU A 560 19.34 17.61 18.59
C GLU A 560 20.26 18.87 18.67
N PRO A 561 19.75 20.07 18.99
CA PRO A 561 18.41 20.38 19.50
C PRO A 561 17.37 20.79 18.43
N SER A 562 17.71 20.84 17.15
CA SER A 562 16.75 21.22 16.08
C SER A 562 15.81 20.08 15.67
N GLY A 563 16.17 18.83 15.98
CA GLY A 563 15.34 17.63 15.90
C GLY A 563 15.65 16.65 17.03
N GLU A 564 15.45 15.36 16.78
CA GLU A 564 15.50 14.29 17.79
C GLU A 564 16.51 13.19 17.46
N SER A 565 17.23 13.31 16.34
CA SER A 565 18.30 12.36 16.00
C SER A 565 19.53 12.63 16.88
N ILE A 566 19.98 11.60 17.60
CA ILE A 566 21.20 11.65 18.42
C ILE A 566 22.47 11.44 17.59
N LYS A 567 22.36 10.80 16.42
CA LYS A 567 23.46 10.58 15.48
C LYS A 567 22.94 10.19 14.10
N GLY A 568 23.76 10.36 13.07
CA GLY A 568 23.51 9.78 11.75
C GLY A 568 24.73 9.87 10.84
N PHE A 569 24.77 9.03 9.82
CA PHE A 569 25.85 8.97 8.83
C PHE A 569 25.32 8.72 7.41
N GLY A 570 25.96 9.35 6.42
CA GLY A 570 25.69 9.14 5.00
C GLY A 570 24.31 9.62 4.54
N ILE A 571 23.69 10.56 5.26
CA ILE A 571 22.33 11.01 5.00
C ILE A 571 22.33 12.15 3.97
N GLU A 572 21.56 11.99 2.90
CA GLU A 572 21.33 13.00 1.88
C GLU A 572 19.93 13.62 2.05
N GLU A 573 19.67 14.79 1.45
CA GLU A 573 18.32 15.36 1.39
C GLU A 573 17.49 14.62 0.33
N CYS A 574 16.26 14.24 0.68
CA CYS A 574 15.34 13.64 -0.25
C CYS A 574 14.60 14.71 -1.06
N THR A 575 15.03 14.90 -2.31
CA THR A 575 14.40 15.82 -3.26
C THR A 575 12.91 15.56 -3.57
N ALA A 576 12.35 14.46 -3.06
CA ALA A 576 10.97 14.00 -3.27
C ALA A 576 9.86 14.90 -2.68
N ASP A 577 10.15 15.69 -1.65
CA ASP A 577 9.11 16.52 -1.01
C ASP A 577 8.82 17.84 -1.74
N ARG A 578 9.51 18.14 -2.85
CA ARG A 578 9.11 19.21 -3.77
C ARG A 578 7.65 19.04 -4.25
N CYS A 579 7.16 17.80 -4.35
CA CYS A 579 5.78 17.47 -4.70
C CYS A 579 4.72 17.87 -3.65
N SER A 580 5.09 18.13 -2.40
CA SER A 580 4.15 18.63 -1.38
C SER A 580 3.59 20.03 -1.72
N ARG A 581 4.31 20.79 -2.56
CA ARG A 581 3.95 22.14 -3.01
C ARG A 581 3.38 22.18 -4.45
N VAL A 582 3.26 21.03 -5.11
CA VAL A 582 2.83 20.90 -6.52
C VAL A 582 1.62 19.96 -6.60
N PRO A 583 0.40 20.47 -6.36
CA PRO A 583 -0.81 19.66 -6.32
C PRO A 583 -1.32 19.34 -7.73
N CYS A 584 -0.85 18.25 -8.32
CA CYS A 584 -1.34 17.75 -9.60
C CYS A 584 -2.84 17.42 -9.52
N GLN A 585 -3.64 18.02 -10.40
CA GLN A 585 -5.09 17.87 -10.48
C GLN A 585 -5.48 16.58 -11.23
N HIS A 586 -6.78 16.27 -11.21
CA HIS A 586 -7.38 15.17 -11.99
C HIS A 586 -6.74 13.77 -11.82
N GLY A 587 -6.04 13.53 -10.71
CA GLY A 587 -5.32 12.28 -10.45
C GLY A 587 -3.92 12.21 -11.06
N GLY A 588 -3.38 13.34 -11.52
CA GLY A 588 -1.99 13.46 -11.94
C GLY A 588 -1.00 13.10 -10.84
N LYS A 589 0.14 12.53 -11.23
CA LYS A 589 1.16 12.03 -10.30
C LYS A 589 2.39 12.92 -10.35
N CYS A 590 2.69 13.59 -9.23
CA CYS A 590 3.90 14.40 -9.15
C CYS A 590 5.18 13.53 -9.13
N LEU A 591 6.18 13.94 -9.89
CA LEU A 591 7.56 13.46 -9.85
C LEU A 591 8.52 14.60 -9.49
N THR A 592 9.63 14.26 -8.86
CA THR A 592 10.70 15.20 -8.50
C THR A 592 11.96 14.95 -9.30
N SER A 593 12.49 16.01 -9.91
CA SER A 593 13.85 16.07 -10.44
C SER A 593 14.78 16.73 -9.41
N GLU A 594 16.08 16.81 -9.69
CA GLU A 594 17.05 17.46 -8.79
C GLU A 594 16.74 18.94 -8.55
N THR A 595 16.17 19.62 -9.55
CA THR A 595 15.90 21.07 -9.53
C THR A 595 14.41 21.45 -9.50
N SER A 596 13.49 20.56 -9.91
CA SER A 596 12.06 20.85 -10.08
C SER A 596 11.13 19.73 -9.61
N ALA A 597 9.83 20.01 -9.54
CA ALA A 597 8.78 18.99 -9.47
C ALA A 597 7.84 19.18 -10.68
N VAL A 598 7.42 18.06 -11.27
CA VAL A 598 6.70 18.01 -12.55
C VAL A 598 5.55 17.01 -12.41
N CYS A 599 4.36 17.36 -12.91
CA CYS A 599 3.23 16.44 -12.93
C CYS A 599 3.30 15.46 -14.12
N LEU A 600 2.98 14.20 -13.85
CA LEU A 600 2.57 13.22 -14.85
C LEU A 600 1.05 13.23 -14.96
N CYS A 601 0.54 13.87 -16.00
CA CYS A 601 -0.87 14.03 -16.26
C CYS A 601 -1.47 12.78 -16.92
N PRO A 602 -2.64 12.30 -16.45
CA PRO A 602 -3.31 11.15 -17.04
C PRO A 602 -3.87 11.50 -18.42
N LEU A 603 -4.19 10.48 -19.22
CA LEU A 603 -4.75 10.66 -20.56
C LEU A 603 -6.02 11.52 -20.53
N GLY A 604 -6.08 12.49 -21.46
CA GLY A 604 -7.13 13.50 -21.53
C GLY A 604 -6.85 14.76 -20.69
N PHE A 605 -5.68 14.87 -20.06
CA PHE A 605 -5.27 16.05 -19.26
C PHE A 605 -3.83 16.49 -19.57
N SER A 606 -3.60 17.80 -19.56
CA SER A 606 -2.30 18.45 -19.77
C SER A 606 -2.19 19.72 -18.91
N GLY A 607 -1.11 20.48 -19.06
CA GLY A 607 -0.73 21.62 -18.21
C GLY A 607 0.19 21.20 -17.05
N ASP A 608 0.89 22.18 -16.47
CA ASP A 608 1.93 21.94 -15.44
C ASP A 608 1.39 21.26 -14.19
N LEU A 609 0.09 21.44 -13.89
CA LEU A 609 -0.63 20.83 -12.78
C LEU A 609 -1.77 19.91 -13.26
N CYS A 610 -1.80 19.50 -14.53
CA CYS A 610 -2.87 18.66 -15.11
C CYS A 610 -4.28 19.27 -15.03
N GLU A 611 -4.35 20.60 -15.04
CA GLU A 611 -5.58 21.39 -14.94
C GLU A 611 -6.35 21.49 -16.28
N ILE A 612 -5.66 21.35 -17.41
CA ILE A 612 -6.23 21.52 -18.75
C ILE A 612 -6.80 20.18 -19.23
N ARG A 613 -8.04 20.17 -19.72
CA ARG A 613 -8.63 19.00 -20.41
C ARG A 613 -8.28 19.03 -21.90
N VAL A 614 -7.87 17.89 -22.44
CA VAL A 614 -7.45 17.73 -23.84
C VAL A 614 -8.25 16.61 -24.50
N ASP A 615 -8.90 16.91 -25.61
CA ASP A 615 -9.52 15.93 -26.51
C ASP A 615 -8.43 15.40 -27.46
N LEU A 616 -7.83 14.26 -27.12
CA LEU A 616 -6.70 13.69 -27.85
C LEU A 616 -7.15 13.11 -29.20
N GLN A 617 -6.50 13.53 -30.28
CA GLN A 617 -6.78 13.13 -31.66
C GLN A 617 -5.55 12.47 -32.30
N VAL A 618 -4.40 13.16 -32.28
CA VAL A 618 -3.12 12.62 -32.77
C VAL A 618 -2.09 12.77 -31.64
N PRO A 619 -1.58 11.68 -31.03
CA PRO A 619 -0.77 11.80 -29.83
C PRO A 619 0.65 12.33 -30.09
N SER A 620 1.03 13.31 -29.28
CA SER A 620 2.37 13.87 -29.14
C SER A 620 3.00 13.40 -27.83
N PHE A 621 4.31 13.16 -27.89
CA PHE A 621 5.15 12.69 -26.81
C PHE A 621 6.26 13.71 -26.56
N ASN A 622 6.50 14.05 -25.30
CA ASN A 622 7.38 15.13 -24.85
C ASN A 622 8.62 14.64 -24.10
N GLY A 623 8.97 13.35 -24.19
CA GLY A 623 10.14 12.77 -23.50
C GLY A 623 9.90 12.41 -22.03
N SER A 624 8.74 12.76 -21.46
CA SER A 624 8.20 12.16 -20.23
C SER A 624 6.96 11.28 -20.49
N SER A 625 6.44 11.34 -21.71
CA SER A 625 5.20 10.70 -22.13
C SER A 625 5.34 9.19 -22.34
N HIS A 626 4.27 8.44 -22.05
CA HIS A 626 4.16 7.04 -22.45
C HIS A 626 2.71 6.57 -22.49
N LEU A 627 2.42 5.60 -23.37
CA LEU A 627 1.17 4.82 -23.40
C LEU A 627 1.45 3.36 -23.05
N ARG A 628 0.49 2.71 -22.38
CA ARG A 628 0.59 1.32 -21.90
C ARG A 628 -0.53 0.47 -22.49
N TYR A 629 -0.20 -0.67 -23.06
CA TYR A 629 -1.14 -1.65 -23.62
C TYR A 629 -0.92 -3.03 -22.98
N ARG A 630 -1.80 -3.99 -23.30
CA ARG A 630 -1.56 -5.40 -22.97
C ARG A 630 -0.28 -5.87 -23.66
N GLY A 631 0.45 -6.78 -23.02
CA GLY A 631 1.62 -7.42 -23.60
C GLY A 631 1.31 -8.17 -24.89
N LEU A 632 2.31 -8.30 -25.76
CA LEU A 632 2.16 -9.08 -26.98
C LEU A 632 2.09 -10.59 -26.70
N ALA A 633 2.71 -11.08 -25.61
CA ALA A 633 2.64 -12.47 -25.17
C ALA A 633 2.80 -13.46 -26.34
N GLU A 634 1.87 -14.40 -26.52
CA GLU A 634 1.88 -15.41 -27.59
C GLU A 634 1.68 -14.83 -29.01
N SER A 635 1.14 -13.61 -29.15
CA SER A 635 0.86 -13.04 -30.48
C SER A 635 2.11 -12.69 -31.28
N ALA A 636 3.23 -12.41 -30.61
CA ALA A 636 4.52 -12.11 -31.23
C ALA A 636 5.52 -13.27 -31.13
N LEU A 637 5.07 -14.49 -30.78
CA LEU A 637 5.96 -15.58 -30.35
C LEU A 637 6.92 -16.03 -31.46
N THR A 638 6.42 -16.44 -32.62
CA THR A 638 7.24 -16.94 -33.75
C THR A 638 7.41 -15.94 -34.88
N TRP A 639 6.50 -14.97 -35.00
CA TRP A 639 6.50 -13.92 -36.00
C TRP A 639 6.06 -12.59 -35.37
N LEU A 640 6.44 -11.48 -35.99
CA LEU A 640 5.99 -10.13 -35.63
C LEU A 640 6.10 -9.26 -36.87
N ASP A 641 4.98 -8.68 -37.31
CA ASP A 641 4.99 -7.58 -38.27
C ASP A 641 4.56 -6.30 -37.55
N LEU A 642 5.34 -5.23 -37.71
CA LEU A 642 5.11 -3.93 -37.09
C LEU A 642 5.23 -2.84 -38.15
N GLU A 643 4.18 -2.03 -38.29
CA GLU A 643 4.18 -0.82 -39.09
C GLU A 643 3.90 0.38 -38.18
N ILE A 644 4.72 1.42 -38.25
CA ILE A 644 4.58 2.61 -37.42
C ILE A 644 4.90 3.87 -38.22
N THR A 645 4.06 4.89 -38.04
CA THR A 645 4.23 6.22 -38.65
C THR A 645 4.45 7.25 -37.54
N PHE A 646 5.61 7.89 -37.54
CA PHE A 646 6.00 8.85 -36.50
C PHE A 646 6.74 10.06 -37.09
N LYS A 647 6.73 11.17 -36.35
CA LYS A 647 7.43 12.42 -36.67
C LYS A 647 8.34 12.79 -35.50
N PRO A 648 9.66 12.53 -35.55
CA PRO A 648 10.57 12.75 -34.43
C PRO A 648 10.96 14.22 -34.31
N THR A 649 11.18 14.72 -33.10
CA THR A 649 11.73 16.07 -32.86
C THR A 649 13.17 16.02 -32.33
N ILE A 650 13.62 14.86 -31.83
CA ILE A 650 15.00 14.62 -31.38
C ILE A 650 15.55 13.33 -31.97
N SER A 651 16.89 13.20 -31.99
CA SER A 651 17.61 12.07 -32.57
C SER A 651 17.55 10.77 -31.76
N ASP A 652 17.18 10.82 -30.48
CA ASP A 652 17.40 9.76 -29.50
C ASP A 652 16.15 9.54 -28.63
N GLY A 653 15.50 8.38 -28.73
CA GLY A 653 14.33 8.10 -27.89
C GLY A 653 13.67 6.75 -28.13
N LEU A 654 13.15 6.15 -27.05
CA LEU A 654 12.45 4.86 -27.07
C LEU A 654 11.03 4.99 -27.63
N ILE A 655 10.76 4.36 -28.78
CA ILE A 655 9.45 4.41 -29.46
C ILE A 655 8.54 3.28 -29.00
N ILE A 656 8.99 2.02 -29.01
CA ILE A 656 8.22 0.87 -28.52
C ILE A 656 9.11 0.01 -27.61
N TYR A 657 8.53 -0.55 -26.54
CA TYR A 657 9.20 -1.55 -25.70
C TYR A 657 8.24 -2.60 -25.13
N ASN A 658 8.64 -3.86 -25.12
CA ASN A 658 7.97 -4.94 -24.40
C ASN A 658 9.00 -5.99 -23.96
N GLY A 659 8.82 -6.63 -22.79
CA GLY A 659 9.84 -7.47 -22.16
C GLY A 659 9.31 -8.61 -21.31
N HIS A 660 10.22 -9.44 -20.80
CA HIS A 660 9.88 -10.61 -19.98
C HIS A 660 9.87 -10.33 -18.49
N ARG A 661 10.86 -9.60 -17.95
CA ARG A 661 11.00 -9.32 -16.51
C ARG A 661 11.18 -7.83 -16.19
N MET A 662 10.60 -7.41 -15.05
CA MET A 662 10.57 -6.00 -14.62
C MET A 662 11.94 -5.42 -14.27
N ASP A 663 12.97 -6.26 -14.16
CA ASP A 663 14.39 -5.90 -13.97
C ASP A 663 15.15 -5.70 -15.30
N GLY A 664 14.45 -5.73 -16.44
CA GLY A 664 15.03 -5.61 -17.77
C GLY A 664 15.72 -6.88 -18.28
N THR A 665 15.61 -8.02 -17.58
CA THR A 665 16.26 -9.28 -17.96
C THR A 665 15.36 -10.24 -18.75
N GLY A 666 15.98 -11.14 -19.50
CA GLY A 666 15.30 -12.13 -20.34
C GLY A 666 14.95 -11.61 -21.73
N ASP A 667 13.93 -12.20 -22.34
CA ASP A 667 13.42 -11.82 -23.65
C ASP A 667 12.89 -10.37 -23.65
N PHE A 668 13.13 -9.65 -24.74
CA PHE A 668 12.56 -8.32 -24.96
C PHE A 668 12.52 -7.99 -26.45
N MET A 669 11.75 -6.96 -26.78
CA MET A 669 11.85 -6.22 -28.03
C MET A 669 11.77 -4.71 -27.76
N GLY A 670 12.48 -3.92 -28.56
CA GLY A 670 12.40 -2.47 -28.51
C GLY A 670 12.71 -1.83 -29.85
N LEU A 671 11.91 -0.85 -30.26
CA LEU A 671 12.13 0.02 -31.40
C LEU A 671 12.46 1.42 -30.88
N TYR A 672 13.54 2.03 -31.34
CA TYR A 672 14.02 3.31 -30.83
C TYR A 672 14.84 4.08 -31.86
N LEU A 673 14.99 5.37 -31.64
CA LEU A 673 15.95 6.21 -32.35
C LEU A 673 17.25 6.29 -31.55
N ASN A 674 18.39 6.21 -32.22
CA ASN A 674 19.73 6.31 -31.62
C ASN A 674 20.67 7.03 -32.59
N ASP A 675 21.04 8.28 -32.28
CA ASP A 675 21.77 9.19 -33.17
C ASP A 675 21.05 9.38 -34.52
N GLY A 676 19.71 9.47 -34.47
CA GLY A 676 18.83 9.71 -35.62
C GLY A 676 18.62 8.51 -36.54
N PHE A 677 19.20 7.34 -36.24
CA PHE A 677 18.87 6.10 -36.95
C PHE A 677 17.80 5.32 -36.19
N VAL A 678 16.94 4.62 -36.92
CA VAL A 678 15.97 3.68 -36.33
C VAL A 678 16.71 2.38 -36.02
N GLU A 679 16.69 1.96 -34.75
CA GLU A 679 17.19 0.67 -34.29
C GLU A 679 16.05 -0.19 -33.75
N PHE A 680 16.00 -1.45 -34.18
CA PHE A 680 15.17 -2.49 -33.58
C PHE A 680 16.07 -3.52 -32.89
N ALA A 681 15.91 -3.67 -31.58
CA ALA A 681 16.63 -4.64 -30.76
C ALA A 681 15.69 -5.69 -30.19
N TYR A 682 16.10 -6.96 -30.20
CA TYR A 682 15.31 -8.06 -29.62
C TYR A 682 16.21 -9.19 -29.12
N ASN A 683 15.75 -9.92 -28.10
CA ASN A 683 16.47 -11.06 -27.51
C ASN A 683 15.51 -12.24 -27.33
N LEU A 684 15.99 -13.45 -27.68
CA LEU A 684 15.26 -14.73 -27.69
C LEU A 684 15.86 -15.72 -26.67
N GLY A 685 16.51 -15.20 -25.63
CA GLY A 685 17.16 -15.96 -24.55
C GLY A 685 18.67 -16.21 -24.72
N THR A 686 19.21 -16.13 -25.94
CA THR A 686 20.65 -16.38 -26.23
C THR A 686 21.49 -15.14 -26.55
N GLY A 687 20.91 -13.94 -26.42
CA GLY A 687 21.58 -12.66 -26.68
C GLY A 687 20.76 -11.76 -27.60
N ALA A 688 20.98 -10.45 -27.50
CA ALA A 688 20.26 -9.49 -28.33
C ALA A 688 20.84 -9.40 -29.74
N ALA A 689 19.94 -9.29 -30.72
CA ALA A 689 20.22 -8.79 -32.06
C ALA A 689 19.77 -7.33 -32.16
N ILE A 690 20.47 -6.53 -32.97
CA ILE A 690 20.10 -5.14 -33.27
C ILE A 690 20.21 -4.95 -34.78
N VAL A 691 19.12 -4.53 -35.42
CA VAL A 691 19.11 -4.03 -36.79
C VAL A 691 18.98 -2.51 -36.76
N ARG A 692 19.74 -1.81 -37.60
CA ARG A 692 19.80 -0.35 -37.72
C ARG A 692 19.41 0.04 -39.15
N SER A 693 18.69 1.15 -39.30
CA SER A 693 18.35 1.70 -40.62
C SER A 693 19.60 2.04 -41.45
N HIS A 694 19.47 2.07 -42.78
CA HIS A 694 20.58 2.38 -43.67
C HIS A 694 21.04 3.85 -43.53
N GLY A 695 20.10 4.77 -43.38
CA GLY A 695 20.33 6.19 -43.13
C GLY A 695 19.65 6.68 -41.85
N ARG A 696 19.90 7.96 -41.54
CA ARG A 696 19.17 8.71 -40.51
C ARG A 696 17.75 9.04 -41.00
N VAL A 697 16.82 9.22 -40.08
CA VAL A 697 15.55 9.91 -40.35
C VAL A 697 15.75 11.42 -40.18
N GLU A 698 14.93 12.21 -40.87
CA GLU A 698 14.93 13.66 -40.74
C GLU A 698 14.15 14.07 -39.48
N LEU A 699 14.49 15.22 -38.90
CA LEU A 699 13.77 15.74 -37.75
C LEU A 699 12.63 16.66 -38.19
N SER A 700 11.50 16.56 -37.49
CA SER A 700 10.24 17.26 -37.78
C SER A 700 9.55 16.89 -39.10
N GLU A 701 9.94 15.77 -39.70
CA GLU A 701 9.28 15.17 -40.88
C GLU A 701 8.60 13.84 -40.52
N TRP A 702 7.64 13.39 -41.33
CA TRP A 702 6.97 12.10 -41.10
C TRP A 702 7.74 10.94 -41.73
N HIS A 703 7.92 9.87 -40.95
CA HIS A 703 8.61 8.66 -41.35
C HIS A 703 7.71 7.43 -41.18
N GLU A 704 7.80 6.49 -42.12
CA GLU A 704 7.13 5.19 -42.07
C GLU A 704 8.15 4.08 -41.86
N VAL A 705 8.00 3.31 -40.78
CA VAL A 705 8.86 2.16 -40.48
C VAL A 705 8.06 0.88 -40.59
N ARG A 706 8.57 -0.05 -41.41
CA ARG A 706 8.09 -1.42 -41.54
C ARG A 706 9.15 -2.38 -41.03
N LEU A 707 8.77 -3.18 -40.06
CA LEU A 707 9.61 -4.20 -39.42
C LEU A 707 8.91 -5.55 -39.52
N SER A 708 9.59 -6.55 -40.04
CA SER A 708 9.13 -7.95 -40.00
C SER A 708 10.17 -8.82 -39.32
N ARG A 709 9.74 -9.63 -38.34
CA ARG A 709 10.56 -10.66 -37.69
C ARG A 709 9.92 -12.01 -37.91
N THR A 710 10.68 -12.98 -38.44
CA THR A 710 10.29 -14.39 -38.52
C THR A 710 11.35 -15.24 -37.83
N GLY A 711 11.03 -15.79 -36.66
CA GLY A 711 11.96 -16.53 -35.82
C GLY A 711 13.20 -15.69 -35.45
N ARG A 712 14.37 -16.10 -35.93
CA ARG A 712 15.63 -15.38 -35.67
C ARG A 712 15.94 -14.27 -36.67
N LEU A 713 15.24 -14.18 -37.80
CA LEU A 713 15.48 -13.14 -38.81
C LEU A 713 14.60 -11.92 -38.51
N ALA A 714 15.17 -10.73 -38.54
CA ALA A 714 14.44 -9.47 -38.57
C ALA A 714 14.89 -8.61 -39.76
N ILE A 715 13.93 -7.97 -40.42
CA ILE A 715 14.10 -7.11 -41.59
C ILE A 715 13.48 -5.75 -41.24
N LEU A 716 14.26 -4.69 -41.36
CA LEU A 716 13.85 -3.31 -41.07
C LEU A 716 13.92 -2.47 -42.36
N THR A 717 12.80 -1.81 -42.69
CA THR A 717 12.69 -0.84 -43.77
C THR A 717 12.18 0.48 -43.19
N VAL A 718 12.80 1.59 -43.60
CA VAL A 718 12.44 2.95 -43.18
C VAL A 718 12.23 3.77 -44.44
N ASP A 719 11.04 4.33 -44.62
CA ASP A 719 10.63 5.07 -45.81
C ASP A 719 10.95 4.31 -47.11
N ASN A 720 11.71 4.94 -48.01
CA ASN A 720 12.24 4.37 -49.25
C ASN A 720 13.72 3.93 -49.13
N GLN A 721 14.26 3.77 -47.91
CA GLN A 721 15.61 3.29 -47.69
C GLN A 721 15.74 1.79 -48.02
N LEU A 722 16.97 1.34 -48.29
CA LEU A 722 17.25 -0.08 -48.51
C LEU A 722 16.90 -0.91 -47.25
N PRO A 723 16.19 -2.05 -47.38
CA PRO A 723 15.94 -2.95 -46.26
C PRO A 723 17.25 -3.46 -45.64
N VAL A 724 17.29 -3.56 -44.32
CA VAL A 724 18.43 -4.08 -43.56
C VAL A 724 17.99 -5.32 -42.78
N GLU A 725 18.81 -6.37 -42.80
CA GLU A 725 18.50 -7.66 -42.19
C GLU A 725 19.48 -8.01 -41.05
N ILE A 726 19.00 -8.67 -40.00
CA ILE A 726 19.84 -9.25 -38.94
C ILE A 726 19.32 -10.62 -38.50
N LEU A 727 20.24 -11.52 -38.12
CA LEU A 727 19.93 -12.82 -37.56
C LEU A 727 20.34 -12.89 -36.07
N ALA A 728 19.41 -13.30 -35.20
CA ALA A 728 19.68 -13.42 -33.77
C ALA A 728 20.64 -14.58 -33.40
N PRO A 729 21.49 -14.39 -32.38
CA PRO A 729 22.45 -15.40 -31.95
C PRO A 729 21.77 -16.59 -31.27
N GLY A 730 22.38 -17.76 -31.38
CA GLY A 730 21.87 -19.01 -30.81
C GLY A 730 20.78 -19.67 -31.65
N ALA A 731 20.03 -20.60 -31.04
CA ALA A 731 19.08 -21.48 -31.73
C ALA A 731 17.60 -21.20 -31.43
N PHE A 732 17.28 -20.40 -30.42
CA PHE A 732 15.89 -20.09 -30.06
C PHE A 732 15.24 -19.15 -31.08
N THR A 733 13.96 -19.39 -31.39
CA THR A 733 13.16 -18.63 -32.36
C THR A 733 11.96 -17.92 -31.74
N GLN A 734 11.60 -18.32 -30.51
CA GLN A 734 10.43 -17.84 -29.79
C GLN A 734 10.77 -16.59 -28.96
N LEU A 735 9.83 -15.64 -28.90
CA LEU A 735 9.95 -14.37 -28.20
C LEU A 735 8.84 -14.26 -27.15
N SER A 736 9.15 -14.46 -25.86
CA SER A 736 8.14 -14.51 -24.80
C SER A 736 8.02 -13.17 -24.07
N LEU A 737 6.90 -12.45 -24.27
CA LEU A 737 6.71 -11.07 -23.78
C LEU A 737 5.48 -10.90 -22.85
N PRO A 738 5.51 -11.42 -21.61
CA PRO A 738 4.42 -11.32 -20.65
C PRO A 738 4.18 -9.93 -20.03
N GLN A 739 5.12 -8.98 -20.09
CA GLN A 739 4.87 -7.62 -19.58
C GLN A 739 3.92 -6.82 -20.48
N ASN A 740 3.46 -5.66 -20.00
CA ASN A 740 2.78 -4.67 -20.83
C ASN A 740 3.66 -4.18 -21.99
N LEU A 741 3.03 -3.88 -23.13
CA LEU A 741 3.62 -3.18 -24.25
C LEU A 741 3.57 -1.66 -23.96
N TYR A 742 4.67 -0.96 -24.22
CA TYR A 742 4.78 0.48 -24.04
C TYR A 742 5.07 1.18 -25.37
N LEU A 743 4.50 2.38 -25.54
CA LEU A 743 4.64 3.24 -26.72
C LEU A 743 5.05 4.66 -26.29
N GLY A 744 6.00 5.24 -27.00
CA GLY A 744 6.57 6.58 -26.82
C GLY A 744 7.51 6.74 -25.61
N GLY A 745 7.55 5.78 -24.69
CA GLY A 745 8.39 5.83 -23.50
C GLY A 745 8.02 4.74 -22.50
N VAL A 746 8.65 4.74 -21.33
CA VAL A 746 8.33 3.82 -20.21
C VAL A 746 8.21 4.60 -18.89
N PRO A 747 7.43 4.12 -17.91
CA PRO A 747 7.29 4.79 -16.61
C PRO A 747 8.58 4.78 -15.75
N ASN A 748 9.51 3.87 -16.04
CA ASN A 748 10.84 3.79 -15.42
C ASN A 748 11.79 3.03 -16.36
N PHE A 749 12.93 3.61 -16.72
CA PHE A 749 13.92 2.98 -17.60
C PHE A 749 14.64 1.76 -16.98
N GLY A 750 14.50 1.52 -15.68
CA GLY A 750 14.99 0.29 -15.04
C GLY A 750 14.32 -1.00 -15.54
N VAL A 751 13.17 -0.92 -16.21
CA VAL A 751 12.52 -2.08 -16.86
C VAL A 751 13.07 -2.36 -18.27
N VAL A 752 13.89 -1.46 -18.81
CA VAL A 752 14.42 -1.51 -20.18
C VAL A 752 15.75 -2.24 -20.17
N SER A 753 15.88 -3.27 -21.01
CA SER A 753 17.08 -4.08 -21.12
C SER A 753 18.35 -3.22 -21.28
N PRO A 754 19.48 -3.56 -20.60
CA PRO A 754 20.79 -2.97 -20.83
C PRO A 754 21.27 -3.02 -22.29
N GLN A 755 20.67 -3.87 -23.13
CA GLN A 755 21.02 -4.04 -24.54
C GLN A 755 20.32 -3.02 -25.46
N VAL A 756 19.33 -2.27 -24.96
CA VAL A 756 18.78 -1.08 -25.64
C VAL A 756 19.65 0.12 -25.26
N ARG A 757 20.22 0.81 -26.25
CA ARG A 757 21.23 1.87 -26.02
C ARG A 757 20.67 3.16 -25.42
N VAL A 758 19.42 3.52 -25.73
CA VAL A 758 18.83 4.77 -25.25
C VAL A 758 18.21 4.66 -23.86
N ARG A 759 18.23 5.78 -23.14
CA ARG A 759 17.60 5.98 -21.83
C ARG A 759 16.69 7.21 -21.77
N SER A 760 16.36 7.78 -22.94
CA SER A 760 15.35 8.81 -23.16
C SER A 760 14.06 8.19 -23.74
N ALA A 761 12.91 8.78 -23.42
CA ALA A 761 11.66 8.49 -24.12
C ALA A 761 11.61 9.26 -25.45
N PHE A 762 10.71 8.86 -26.35
CA PHE A 762 10.53 9.52 -27.63
C PHE A 762 9.95 10.94 -27.46
N VAL A 763 10.44 11.88 -28.28
CA VAL A 763 9.87 13.23 -28.43
C VAL A 763 9.45 13.40 -29.88
N GLY A 764 8.18 13.71 -30.10
CA GLY A 764 7.57 13.79 -31.43
C GLY A 764 6.14 13.28 -31.46
N CYS A 765 5.58 13.07 -32.64
CA CYS A 765 4.22 12.55 -32.84
C CYS A 765 4.22 11.10 -33.31
N ILE A 766 3.20 10.32 -32.93
CA ILE A 766 2.96 8.97 -33.48
C ILE A 766 1.52 8.90 -33.98
N GLN A 767 1.32 8.70 -35.28
CA GLN A 767 0.00 8.76 -35.92
C GLN A 767 -0.60 7.36 -36.14
N LYS A 768 0.23 6.38 -36.51
CA LYS A 768 -0.21 5.03 -36.89
C LYS A 768 0.66 3.99 -36.21
N VAL A 769 0.02 2.95 -35.67
CA VAL A 769 0.67 1.72 -35.20
C VAL A 769 -0.18 0.56 -35.69
N GLN A 770 0.41 -0.37 -36.43
CA GLN A 770 -0.18 -1.66 -36.77
C GLN A 770 0.73 -2.78 -36.30
N ILE A 771 0.15 -3.81 -35.68
CA ILE A 771 0.87 -4.98 -35.20
C ILE A 771 0.18 -6.22 -35.78
N ASN A 772 0.93 -7.07 -36.47
CA ASN A 772 0.45 -8.32 -37.05
C ASN A 772 -0.78 -8.13 -37.97
N GLY A 773 -0.76 -7.07 -38.79
CA GLY A 773 -1.85 -6.67 -39.69
C GLY A 773 -3.06 -6.03 -39.00
N ARG A 774 -3.06 -5.88 -37.67
CA ARG A 774 -4.11 -5.22 -36.90
C ARG A 774 -3.70 -3.78 -36.57
N ALA A 775 -4.48 -2.81 -37.04
CA ALA A 775 -4.35 -1.43 -36.58
C ALA A 775 -4.69 -1.32 -35.08
N VAL A 776 -3.82 -0.66 -34.32
CA VAL A 776 -4.01 -0.37 -32.89
C VAL A 776 -4.68 0.99 -32.78
N ALA A 777 -5.86 1.06 -32.15
CA ALA A 777 -6.47 2.35 -31.85
C ALA A 777 -5.72 3.00 -30.67
N ILE A 778 -4.66 3.76 -31.00
CA ILE A 778 -3.62 4.23 -30.06
C ILE A 778 -4.21 4.78 -28.75
N LEU A 779 -5.23 5.64 -28.84
CA LEU A 779 -5.85 6.26 -27.67
C LEU A 779 -6.90 5.36 -27.00
N ALA A 780 -7.78 4.73 -27.78
CA ALA A 780 -8.93 3.96 -27.27
C ALA A 780 -8.56 2.60 -26.66
N GLU A 781 -7.45 2.00 -27.08
CA GLU A 781 -6.96 0.71 -26.54
C GLU A 781 -5.95 0.85 -25.40
N ALA A 782 -5.52 2.09 -25.08
CA ALA A 782 -4.56 2.32 -24.02
C ALA A 782 -5.15 1.95 -22.65
N LEU A 783 -4.42 1.13 -21.90
CA LEU A 783 -4.70 0.82 -20.49
C LEU A 783 -4.30 1.96 -19.54
N GLY A 784 -4.05 3.16 -20.07
CA GLY A 784 -3.47 4.31 -19.38
C GLY A 784 -2.14 4.77 -19.97
N GLY A 785 -1.69 5.92 -19.50
CA GLY A 785 -0.47 6.59 -19.94
C GLY A 785 -0.27 7.90 -19.17
N ALA A 786 0.82 8.60 -19.47
CA ALA A 786 1.15 9.89 -18.87
C ALA A 786 1.64 10.88 -19.93
N ASN A 787 1.38 12.18 -19.71
CA ASN A 787 1.92 13.32 -20.46
C ASN A 787 1.77 13.24 -21.99
N VAL A 788 0.72 12.58 -22.48
CA VAL A 788 0.39 12.55 -23.91
C VAL A 788 -0.49 13.73 -24.25
N ASP A 789 -0.04 14.57 -25.18
CA ASP A 789 -0.78 15.75 -25.66
C ASP A 789 -1.17 15.57 -27.14
N ASN A 790 -1.74 16.59 -27.76
CA ASN A 790 -2.00 16.62 -29.20
C ASN A 790 -0.78 17.07 -30.00
N CYS A 791 -0.51 16.36 -31.09
CA CYS A 791 0.39 16.80 -32.15
C CYS A 791 -0.20 18.03 -32.87
N PRO A 792 0.61 18.99 -33.33
CA PRO A 792 0.16 20.02 -34.27
C PRO A 792 -0.34 19.38 -35.58
N HIS A 793 -1.65 19.16 -35.68
CA HIS A 793 -2.29 18.42 -36.76
C HIS A 793 -3.74 18.91 -36.99
N PRO A 794 -4.23 19.03 -38.24
CA PRO A 794 -5.57 19.57 -38.53
C PRO A 794 -6.74 18.92 -37.77
N CYS A 795 -6.71 17.59 -37.55
CA CYS A 795 -7.77 16.90 -36.80
C CYS A 795 -8.02 17.43 -35.37
N VAL A 796 -7.04 18.10 -34.75
CA VAL A 796 -7.21 18.71 -33.40
C VAL A 796 -8.28 19.80 -33.40
N ALA A 797 -8.46 20.52 -34.52
CA ALA A 797 -9.53 21.49 -34.71
C ALA A 797 -10.91 20.86 -34.97
N ARG A 798 -11.01 19.51 -34.94
CA ARG A 798 -12.22 18.71 -35.22
C ARG A 798 -12.95 19.13 -36.51
N PRO A 799 -12.25 19.18 -37.66
CA PRO A 799 -12.78 19.72 -38.91
C PRO A 799 -13.99 18.95 -39.47
N CYS A 800 -14.16 17.68 -39.11
CA CYS A 800 -15.27 16.83 -39.56
C CYS A 800 -16.57 16.98 -38.73
N GLY A 801 -16.66 17.99 -37.85
CA GLY A 801 -17.80 18.21 -36.97
C GLY A 801 -17.96 17.13 -35.87
N GLU A 802 -19.15 17.07 -35.27
CA GLU A 802 -19.47 16.09 -34.21
C GLU A 802 -19.89 14.72 -34.75
N ASP A 803 -20.36 14.67 -36.00
CA ASP A 803 -20.89 13.46 -36.63
C ASP A 803 -19.94 12.81 -37.66
N GLY A 804 -18.82 13.45 -37.98
CA GLY A 804 -17.75 12.90 -38.83
C GLY A 804 -16.52 12.49 -38.03
N GLU A 805 -15.86 11.43 -38.48
CA GLU A 805 -14.60 10.94 -37.90
C GLU A 805 -13.42 11.49 -38.70
N CYS A 806 -12.48 12.18 -38.03
CA CYS A 806 -11.26 12.68 -38.67
C CYS A 806 -10.21 11.58 -38.73
N ILE A 807 -9.82 11.21 -39.95
CA ILE A 807 -8.76 10.24 -40.24
C ILE A 807 -7.48 11.05 -40.55
N PRO A 808 -6.45 10.99 -39.69
CA PRO A 808 -5.20 11.72 -39.90
C PRO A 808 -4.28 10.98 -40.88
N GLU A 809 -3.70 11.72 -41.83
CA GLU A 809 -2.85 11.19 -42.92
C GLU A 809 -1.62 12.10 -43.10
N MET A 810 -0.52 11.78 -42.42
CA MET A 810 0.68 12.62 -42.29
C MET A 810 0.32 14.02 -41.76
N ASP A 811 0.45 15.08 -42.56
CA ASP A 811 0.03 16.46 -42.21
C ASP A 811 -1.37 16.83 -42.74
N TYR A 812 -2.04 15.91 -43.43
CA TYR A 812 -3.38 16.06 -43.99
C TYR A 812 -4.42 15.26 -43.20
N PHE A 813 -5.69 15.41 -43.57
CA PHE A 813 -6.78 14.62 -43.00
C PHE A 813 -7.83 14.30 -44.05
N THR A 814 -8.54 13.21 -43.84
CA THR A 814 -9.79 12.86 -44.54
C THR A 814 -10.91 12.70 -43.53
N CYS A 815 -12.16 12.99 -43.92
CA CYS A 815 -13.31 12.83 -43.04
C CYS A 815 -14.14 11.60 -43.44
N ARG A 816 -14.34 10.67 -42.50
CA ARG A 816 -15.29 9.56 -42.65
C ARG A 816 -16.64 9.96 -42.06
N CYS A 817 -17.56 10.34 -42.93
CA CYS A 817 -18.90 10.77 -42.54
C CYS A 817 -19.87 9.61 -42.32
N LYS A 818 -20.84 9.80 -41.43
CA LYS A 818 -21.99 8.88 -41.28
C LYS A 818 -22.89 8.91 -42.53
N PRO A 819 -23.69 7.85 -42.79
CA PRO A 819 -24.66 7.85 -43.89
C PRO A 819 -25.65 9.03 -43.79
N GLY A 820 -25.75 9.83 -44.85
CA GLY A 820 -26.61 11.01 -44.94
C GLY A 820 -25.86 12.33 -45.17
N TYR A 821 -24.61 12.41 -44.74
CA TYR A 821 -23.73 13.57 -44.88
C TYR A 821 -22.95 13.44 -46.20
N ARG A 822 -22.67 14.55 -46.91
CA ARG A 822 -22.23 14.50 -48.33
C ARG A 822 -21.04 15.39 -48.72
N ASP A 823 -20.55 16.24 -47.84
CA ASP A 823 -19.36 17.08 -48.08
C ASP A 823 -18.11 16.48 -47.40
N HIS A 824 -16.95 17.06 -47.70
CA HIS A 824 -15.65 16.62 -47.20
C HIS A 824 -15.38 16.97 -45.73
N LEU A 825 -16.32 17.66 -45.05
CA LEU A 825 -16.26 18.07 -43.64
C LEU A 825 -17.43 17.53 -42.80
N CYS A 826 -18.29 16.67 -43.39
CA CYS A 826 -19.48 16.12 -42.73
C CYS A 826 -20.42 17.18 -42.13
N SER A 827 -20.60 18.31 -42.81
CA SER A 827 -21.49 19.39 -42.43
C SER A 827 -22.95 19.05 -42.72
N ARG A 828 -23.87 19.40 -41.82
CA ARG A 828 -25.29 19.55 -42.17
C ARG A 828 -25.53 20.93 -42.77
N GLY A 829 -26.33 21.00 -43.83
CA GLY A 829 -26.91 22.27 -44.28
C GLY A 829 -27.86 22.87 -43.21
N PRO A 830 -28.12 24.19 -43.24
CA PRO A 830 -29.12 24.81 -42.36
C PRO A 830 -30.50 24.12 -42.48
N PRO A 831 -31.33 24.15 -41.42
CA PRO A 831 -32.70 23.64 -41.50
C PRO A 831 -33.52 24.37 -42.56
N SER A 832 -34.26 23.59 -43.36
CA SER A 832 -35.21 24.06 -44.37
C SER A 832 -36.64 23.90 -43.87
N PHE A 833 -37.41 24.97 -43.97
CA PHE A 833 -38.79 25.07 -43.53
C PHE A 833 -39.72 25.07 -44.75
N HIS A 834 -40.81 24.33 -44.67
CA HIS A 834 -41.74 24.13 -45.80
C HIS A 834 -42.93 25.11 -45.81
N GLY A 835 -43.08 25.92 -44.76
CA GLY A 835 -44.14 26.91 -44.55
C GLY A 835 -45.37 26.41 -43.77
N ILE A 836 -45.73 25.12 -43.89
CA ILE A 836 -46.92 24.55 -43.22
C ILE A 836 -46.51 23.47 -42.22
N ASP A 837 -46.98 23.60 -40.97
CA ASP A 837 -46.64 22.75 -39.83
C ASP A 837 -45.13 22.49 -39.66
N SER A 838 -44.31 23.45 -40.10
CA SER A 838 -42.85 23.35 -40.18
C SER A 838 -42.22 24.33 -39.21
N PHE A 839 -41.75 23.85 -38.05
CA PHE A 839 -41.28 24.72 -36.97
C PHE A 839 -40.39 24.01 -35.93
N PHE A 840 -39.60 24.80 -35.21
CA PHE A 840 -39.09 24.43 -33.89
C PHE A 840 -39.96 25.04 -32.79
N HIS A 841 -40.10 24.34 -31.66
CA HIS A 841 -40.72 24.89 -30.44
C HIS A 841 -39.81 24.65 -29.22
N LEU A 842 -39.44 25.73 -28.53
CA LEU A 842 -38.53 25.72 -27.40
C LEU A 842 -39.20 26.31 -26.14
N LYS A 843 -39.12 25.56 -25.04
CA LYS A 843 -39.71 25.89 -23.72
C LYS A 843 -38.70 25.71 -22.55
N ASP A 844 -37.41 25.55 -22.84
CA ASP A 844 -36.40 25.37 -21.79
C ASP A 844 -36.13 26.68 -21.03
N ALA A 845 -35.77 26.55 -19.75
CA ALA A 845 -35.62 27.70 -18.85
C ALA A 845 -34.64 28.77 -19.37
N THR A 846 -33.52 28.34 -19.98
CA THR A 846 -32.53 29.27 -20.56
C THR A 846 -33.08 30.05 -21.76
N THR A 847 -33.86 29.40 -22.62
CA THR A 847 -34.53 30.09 -23.74
C THR A 847 -35.59 31.03 -23.22
N MET A 848 -36.39 30.62 -22.22
CA MET A 848 -37.42 31.45 -21.60
C MET A 848 -36.85 32.71 -20.93
N GLU A 849 -35.73 32.57 -20.23
CA GLU A 849 -34.99 33.69 -19.66
C GLU A 849 -34.48 34.63 -20.76
N ALA A 850 -33.82 34.10 -21.79
CA ALA A 850 -33.27 34.88 -22.90
C ALA A 850 -34.33 35.68 -23.69
N ILE A 851 -35.54 35.13 -23.93
CA ILE A 851 -36.62 35.86 -24.63
C ILE A 851 -37.37 36.87 -23.74
N SER A 852 -37.14 36.86 -22.42
CA SER A 852 -37.82 37.74 -21.45
C SER A 852 -37.09 39.07 -21.18
N THR A 853 -35.86 39.20 -21.70
CA THR A 853 -35.00 40.38 -21.53
C THR A 853 -35.57 41.64 -22.18
N ASP A 854 -35.07 42.80 -21.75
CA ASP A 854 -35.48 44.12 -22.24
C ASP A 854 -34.32 45.10 -21.97
N PRO A 855 -33.55 45.49 -22.99
CA PRO A 855 -33.76 45.18 -24.40
C PRO A 855 -33.63 43.67 -24.73
N LEU A 856 -34.41 43.23 -25.72
CA LEU A 856 -34.30 41.92 -26.37
C LEU A 856 -33.69 42.14 -27.76
N ASP A 857 -32.53 41.52 -28.00
CA ASP A 857 -31.82 41.57 -29.28
C ASP A 857 -31.92 40.20 -29.97
N ILE A 858 -32.41 40.17 -31.21
CA ILE A 858 -32.55 38.96 -32.03
C ILE A 858 -31.76 39.17 -33.32
N ASN A 859 -30.68 38.42 -33.51
CA ASN A 859 -29.93 38.35 -34.75
C ASN A 859 -30.21 37.00 -35.43
N VAL A 860 -30.59 37.00 -36.69
CA VAL A 860 -30.94 35.79 -37.44
C VAL A 860 -30.50 35.91 -38.89
N ARG A 861 -30.01 34.82 -39.47
CA ARG A 861 -29.72 34.75 -40.91
C ARG A 861 -30.76 33.85 -41.58
N PHE A 862 -31.35 34.28 -42.69
CA PHE A 862 -32.34 33.47 -43.40
C PHE A 862 -32.28 33.66 -44.92
N LYS A 863 -32.83 32.70 -45.66
CA LYS A 863 -32.94 32.67 -47.13
C LYS A 863 -34.34 32.21 -47.49
N SER A 864 -35.08 32.97 -48.28
CA SER A 864 -36.45 32.62 -48.69
C SER A 864 -36.76 33.14 -50.09
N ASN A 865 -37.65 32.42 -50.80
CA ASN A 865 -38.25 32.85 -52.07
C ASN A 865 -39.72 33.27 -51.87
N SER A 866 -40.18 33.38 -50.61
CA SER A 866 -41.56 33.66 -50.22
C SER A 866 -41.66 35.10 -49.74
N ASP A 867 -42.60 35.87 -50.28
CA ASP A 867 -42.86 37.24 -49.83
C ASP A 867 -43.72 37.28 -48.55
N THR A 868 -44.17 36.12 -48.07
CA THR A 868 -44.89 35.91 -46.82
C THR A 868 -44.29 34.78 -45.98
N GLY A 869 -44.47 34.86 -44.65
CA GLY A 869 -44.24 33.76 -43.72
C GLY A 869 -43.68 34.19 -42.36
N LEU A 870 -44.12 33.52 -41.30
CA LEU A 870 -43.61 33.75 -39.94
C LEU A 870 -42.19 33.16 -39.77
N LEU A 871 -41.22 34.01 -39.42
CA LEU A 871 -39.82 33.60 -39.19
C LEU A 871 -39.56 33.21 -37.73
N LEU A 872 -40.12 33.96 -36.78
CA LEU A 872 -39.96 33.75 -35.34
C LEU A 872 -41.15 34.32 -34.58
N TRP A 873 -41.58 33.63 -33.53
CA TRP A 873 -42.56 34.14 -32.56
C TRP A 873 -42.20 33.68 -31.14
N ALA A 874 -42.31 34.56 -30.16
CA ALA A 874 -42.00 34.31 -28.76
C ALA A 874 -43.10 34.85 -27.86
N PHE A 875 -43.47 34.09 -26.82
CA PHE A 875 -44.45 34.50 -25.80
C PHE A 875 -44.08 33.98 -24.41
N THR A 876 -44.18 34.86 -23.42
CA THR A 876 -43.78 34.61 -22.00
C THR A 876 -44.94 34.80 -21.03
N GLY A 877 -46.18 34.58 -21.49
CA GLY A 877 -47.42 34.81 -20.72
C GLY A 877 -47.79 36.30 -20.55
N SER A 878 -46.80 37.17 -20.39
CA SER A 878 -46.95 38.62 -20.14
C SER A 878 -46.86 39.50 -21.40
N GLY A 879 -46.37 38.95 -22.51
CA GLY A 879 -46.17 39.69 -23.76
C GLY A 879 -45.57 38.82 -24.85
N PHE A 880 -45.64 39.29 -26.09
CA PHE A 880 -45.15 38.58 -27.28
C PHE A 880 -44.20 39.43 -28.12
N VAL A 881 -43.36 38.75 -28.90
CA VAL A 881 -42.53 39.32 -29.97
C VAL A 881 -42.63 38.42 -31.20
N SER A 882 -42.78 38.99 -32.40
CA SER A 882 -42.80 38.23 -33.65
C SER A 882 -42.06 38.94 -34.77
N LEU A 883 -41.44 38.15 -35.64
CA LEU A 883 -40.64 38.57 -36.78
C LEU A 883 -41.04 37.72 -37.99
N GLY A 884 -41.27 38.34 -39.14
CA GLY A 884 -41.68 37.61 -40.34
C GLY A 884 -41.83 38.50 -41.57
N LEU A 885 -42.18 37.88 -42.69
CA LEU A 885 -42.44 38.55 -43.96
C LEU A 885 -43.94 38.69 -44.21
N ARG A 886 -44.36 39.85 -44.71
CA ARG A 886 -45.74 40.10 -45.15
C ARG A 886 -45.73 41.01 -46.39
N ARG A 887 -46.14 40.46 -47.54
CA ARG A 887 -46.16 41.15 -48.84
C ARG A 887 -44.78 41.72 -49.23
N GLY A 888 -43.74 40.93 -48.99
CA GLY A 888 -42.34 41.24 -49.27
C GLY A 888 -41.64 42.09 -48.21
N ALA A 889 -42.37 42.78 -47.34
CA ALA A 889 -41.80 43.59 -46.27
C ALA A 889 -41.50 42.76 -45.01
N LEU A 890 -40.34 43.02 -44.40
CA LEU A 890 -39.97 42.47 -43.11
C LEU A 890 -40.65 43.27 -41.97
N GLU A 891 -41.33 42.55 -41.08
CA GLU A 891 -42.09 43.12 -39.97
C GLU A 891 -41.62 42.59 -38.61
N LEU A 892 -41.42 43.49 -37.65
CA LEU A 892 -41.24 43.19 -36.23
C LEU A 892 -42.48 43.71 -35.48
N ARG A 893 -43.15 42.82 -34.73
CA ARG A 893 -44.34 43.12 -33.93
C ARG A 893 -44.13 42.70 -32.49
N PHE A 894 -44.55 43.53 -31.53
CA PHE A 894 -44.45 43.18 -30.12
C PHE A 894 -45.47 43.94 -29.25
N SER A 895 -45.79 43.38 -28.10
CA SER A 895 -46.57 44.06 -27.05
C SER A 895 -45.67 44.98 -26.22
N SER A 896 -46.10 46.22 -25.95
CA SER A 896 -45.44 47.04 -24.93
C SER A 896 -45.76 46.52 -23.52
N ARG A 897 -44.80 46.55 -22.58
CA ARG A 897 -45.07 46.18 -21.17
C ARG A 897 -45.95 47.19 -20.42
N TYR A 898 -46.03 48.44 -20.91
CA TYR A 898 -46.60 49.56 -20.14
C TYR A 898 -47.98 50.01 -20.61
N ARG A 899 -48.40 49.54 -21.79
CA ARG A 899 -49.69 49.82 -22.42
C ARG A 899 -50.06 48.57 -23.20
N GLU A 900 -51.34 48.19 -23.23
CA GLU A 900 -51.85 47.04 -23.99
C GLU A 900 -51.92 47.32 -25.51
N GLU A 901 -50.86 47.95 -26.03
CA GLU A 901 -50.66 48.41 -27.39
C GLU A 901 -49.75 47.43 -28.15
N GLU A 902 -50.12 47.13 -29.39
CA GLU A 902 -49.27 46.37 -30.30
C GLU A 902 -48.43 47.34 -31.14
N LEU A 903 -47.11 47.22 -31.01
CA LEU A 903 -46.15 48.02 -31.75
C LEU A 903 -45.68 47.25 -32.98
N LEU A 904 -45.74 47.91 -34.14
CA LEU A 904 -45.29 47.38 -35.43
C LEU A 904 -44.18 48.27 -35.99
N VAL A 905 -43.09 47.63 -36.43
CA VAL A 905 -41.98 48.22 -37.20
C VAL A 905 -41.90 47.47 -38.53
N VAL A 906 -41.94 48.21 -39.65
CA VAL A 906 -41.92 47.63 -41.00
C VAL A 906 -40.74 48.17 -41.79
N HIS A 907 -39.94 47.27 -42.37
CA HIS A 907 -38.84 47.63 -43.26
C HIS A 907 -39.33 47.65 -44.72
N ASN A 908 -40.08 48.68 -45.10
CA ASN A 908 -40.77 48.79 -46.41
C ASN A 908 -39.90 48.62 -47.67
N SER A 909 -38.58 48.74 -47.56
CA SER A 909 -37.61 48.57 -48.67
C SER A 909 -36.83 47.25 -48.64
N SER A 910 -37.25 46.26 -47.84
CA SER A 910 -36.54 44.98 -47.72
C SER A 910 -36.79 44.05 -48.92
N THR A 911 -35.81 43.89 -49.81
CA THR A 911 -35.79 42.78 -50.77
C THR A 911 -35.08 41.59 -50.13
N VAL A 912 -35.82 40.80 -49.35
CA VAL A 912 -35.29 39.65 -48.58
C VAL A 912 -35.97 38.32 -48.92
N HIS A 913 -36.73 38.30 -50.02
CA HIS A 913 -37.45 37.16 -50.57
C HIS A 913 -36.93 36.77 -51.97
N ASP A 914 -35.68 37.13 -52.27
CA ASP A 914 -35.00 36.96 -53.56
C ASP A 914 -34.28 35.60 -53.71
N GLY A 915 -34.33 34.75 -52.67
CA GLY A 915 -33.62 33.48 -52.61
C GLY A 915 -32.14 33.58 -52.21
N LEU A 916 -31.65 34.76 -51.80
CA LEU A 916 -30.32 34.94 -51.22
C LEU A 916 -30.36 34.90 -49.69
N TRP A 917 -29.17 34.90 -49.09
CA TRP A 917 -29.00 34.88 -47.64
C TRP A 917 -28.91 36.30 -47.07
N HIS A 918 -29.87 36.69 -46.25
CA HIS A 918 -29.87 37.95 -45.53
C HIS A 918 -29.64 37.74 -44.04
N ARG A 919 -29.03 38.72 -43.37
CA ARG A 919 -28.95 38.82 -41.91
C ARG A 919 -29.91 39.89 -41.42
N VAL A 920 -30.73 39.58 -40.44
CA VAL A 920 -31.66 40.50 -39.82
C VAL A 920 -31.29 40.66 -38.35
N LYS A 921 -31.21 41.92 -37.92
CA LYS A 921 -31.14 42.28 -36.50
C LYS A 921 -32.44 42.99 -36.12
N ALA A 922 -33.19 42.38 -35.22
CA ALA A 922 -34.45 42.89 -34.67
C ALA A 922 -34.25 43.16 -33.17
N VAL A 923 -34.43 44.40 -32.73
CA VAL A 923 -34.27 44.79 -31.31
C VAL A 923 -35.57 45.39 -30.79
N ARG A 924 -36.00 44.93 -29.62
CA ARG A 924 -37.08 45.52 -28.82
C ARG A 924 -36.45 46.13 -27.58
N ASP A 925 -36.65 47.42 -27.36
CA ASP A 925 -36.18 48.14 -26.17
C ASP A 925 -37.35 48.97 -25.60
N GLY A 926 -37.99 48.44 -24.56
CA GLY A 926 -39.17 49.02 -23.91
C GLY A 926 -40.35 49.21 -24.86
N SER A 927 -40.61 50.46 -25.24
CA SER A 927 -41.64 50.86 -26.22
C SER A 927 -41.06 51.26 -27.58
N THR A 928 -39.80 50.91 -27.84
CA THR A 928 -39.11 51.17 -29.12
C THR A 928 -38.72 49.86 -29.79
N GLY A 929 -38.74 49.88 -31.12
CA GLY A 929 -38.38 48.74 -31.95
C GLY A 929 -37.48 49.18 -33.08
N LEU A 930 -36.53 48.32 -33.43
CA LEU A 930 -35.48 48.55 -34.42
C LEU A 930 -35.38 47.33 -35.33
N LEU A 931 -35.35 47.58 -36.64
CA LEU A 931 -34.96 46.59 -37.65
C LEU A 931 -33.73 47.08 -38.42
N ILE A 932 -32.76 46.18 -38.59
CA ILE A 932 -31.60 46.33 -39.49
C ILE A 932 -31.59 45.09 -40.39
N VAL A 933 -31.44 45.30 -41.70
CA VAL A 933 -31.25 44.24 -42.68
C VAL A 933 -29.84 44.38 -43.25
N ASP A 934 -29.10 43.27 -43.25
CA ASP A 934 -27.69 43.15 -43.61
C ASP A 934 -26.82 44.22 -42.91
N ASN A 935 -26.07 45.01 -43.68
CA ASN A 935 -25.32 46.18 -43.20
C ASN A 935 -26.05 47.50 -43.55
N GLY A 936 -27.36 47.44 -43.74
CA GLY A 936 -28.22 48.56 -44.12
C GLY A 936 -28.53 49.54 -42.98
N PRO A 937 -29.30 50.61 -43.28
CA PRO A 937 -29.68 51.61 -42.28
C PRO A 937 -30.63 51.03 -41.22
N ALA A 938 -30.47 51.48 -39.99
CA ALA A 938 -31.37 51.21 -38.89
C ALA A 938 -32.75 51.86 -39.12
N ILE A 939 -33.81 51.05 -39.18
CA ILE A 939 -35.20 51.52 -39.29
C ILE A 939 -35.85 51.53 -37.90
N THR A 940 -36.16 52.72 -37.41
CA THR A 940 -36.77 52.97 -36.09
C THR A 940 -38.01 53.86 -36.23
N ARG A 941 -39.17 53.29 -36.63
CA ARG A 941 -40.47 53.98 -36.54
C ARG A 941 -41.67 53.05 -36.75
N GLN A 942 -42.88 53.47 -36.42
CA GLN A 942 -43.48 53.55 -35.07
C GLN A 942 -45.01 53.60 -35.26
N SER A 943 -45.60 52.54 -35.83
CA SER A 943 -47.06 52.42 -35.91
C SER A 943 -47.59 51.70 -34.68
N VAL A 944 -48.38 52.42 -33.87
CA VAL A 944 -49.17 51.84 -32.79
C VAL A 944 -50.47 51.31 -33.39
N GLN A 945 -50.71 50.01 -33.30
CA GLN A 945 -52.02 49.43 -33.54
C GLN A 945 -52.70 49.19 -32.19
N ILE A 946 -53.73 49.98 -31.90
CA ILE A 946 -54.60 49.77 -30.75
C ILE A 946 -55.39 48.48 -31.02
N ARG A 947 -55.19 47.46 -30.19
CA ARG A 947 -55.93 46.19 -30.32
C ARG A 947 -57.42 46.40 -30.03
N PRO A 948 -58.33 45.72 -30.76
CA PRO A 948 -59.70 45.54 -30.31
C PRO A 948 -59.71 44.78 -28.97
N PRO A 949 -60.53 45.18 -27.98
CA PRO A 949 -60.42 44.71 -26.60
C PRO A 949 -60.73 43.22 -26.36
N ASP A 950 -61.38 42.53 -27.31
CA ASP A 950 -61.94 41.18 -27.09
C ASP A 950 -61.09 40.01 -27.65
N LYS A 951 -59.79 40.19 -27.91
CA LYS A 951 -58.93 39.10 -28.42
C LYS A 951 -57.74 38.78 -27.49
N PRO A 952 -57.74 37.62 -26.79
CA PRO A 952 -56.63 37.24 -25.91
C PRO A 952 -55.31 37.10 -26.69
N LEU A 953 -54.20 37.42 -26.02
CA LEU A 953 -52.84 37.41 -26.60
C LEU A 953 -52.40 36.03 -27.13
N GLY A 954 -52.94 34.95 -26.57
CA GLY A 954 -52.80 33.57 -27.02
C GLY A 954 -53.30 32.60 -25.94
N PRO A 955 -53.61 31.33 -26.28
CA PRO A 955 -53.82 30.32 -25.25
C PRO A 955 -52.50 29.97 -24.53
N PRO A 956 -52.52 29.58 -23.24
CA PRO A 956 -51.30 29.27 -22.47
C PRO A 956 -50.48 28.10 -23.02
N GLU A 957 -51.07 27.25 -23.86
CA GLU A 957 -50.37 26.16 -24.56
C GLU A 957 -49.23 26.67 -25.47
N VAL A 958 -49.33 27.90 -25.97
CA VAL A 958 -48.40 28.52 -26.92
C VAL A 958 -47.24 29.25 -26.23
N GLU A 959 -47.01 29.11 -24.92
CA GLU A 959 -45.79 29.69 -24.31
C GLU A 959 -44.49 29.18 -24.99
N GLY A 960 -43.44 30.01 -24.99
CA GLY A 960 -42.11 29.66 -25.52
C GLY A 960 -41.75 30.34 -26.84
N LEU A 961 -40.67 29.85 -27.44
CA LEU A 961 -40.09 30.35 -28.67
C LEU A 961 -40.36 29.38 -29.84
N PHE A 962 -40.99 29.90 -30.88
CA PHE A 962 -41.27 29.24 -32.14
C PHE A 962 -40.38 29.82 -33.25
N ILE A 963 -39.78 28.95 -34.08
CA ILE A 963 -38.86 29.35 -35.16
C ILE A 963 -39.28 28.67 -36.47
N GLY A 964 -39.36 29.46 -37.54
CA GLY A 964 -39.73 29.06 -38.90
C GLY A 964 -41.23 28.86 -39.14
N GLY A 965 -42.05 28.83 -38.09
CA GLY A 965 -43.50 28.70 -38.17
C GLY A 965 -44.10 28.32 -36.83
N MET A 966 -45.33 27.84 -36.83
CA MET A 966 -46.01 27.19 -35.70
C MET A 966 -47.08 26.23 -36.24
N PRO A 967 -47.82 25.47 -35.40
CA PRO A 967 -48.92 24.63 -35.88
C PRO A 967 -49.94 25.42 -36.71
N HIS A 968 -50.29 24.94 -37.90
CA HIS A 968 -51.05 25.67 -38.93
C HIS A 968 -52.36 26.27 -38.40
N ARG A 969 -53.06 25.55 -37.50
CA ARG A 969 -54.30 25.99 -36.83
C ARG A 969 -54.13 27.23 -35.94
N LEU A 970 -52.91 27.55 -35.53
CA LEU A 970 -52.59 28.67 -34.64
C LEU A 970 -52.03 29.88 -35.38
N VAL A 971 -51.42 29.72 -36.57
CA VAL A 971 -50.61 30.77 -37.22
C VAL A 971 -51.40 32.06 -37.45
N GLY A 972 -52.42 32.02 -38.30
CA GLY A 972 -53.29 33.18 -38.58
C GLY A 972 -53.97 33.73 -37.33
N PRO A 973 -54.68 32.89 -36.53
CA PRO A 973 -55.38 33.35 -35.33
C PRO A 973 -54.50 34.06 -34.29
N VAL A 974 -53.27 33.59 -34.05
CA VAL A 974 -52.38 34.11 -32.99
C VAL A 974 -51.47 35.24 -33.51
N THR A 975 -51.03 35.18 -34.78
CA THR A 975 -50.02 36.14 -35.29
C THR A 975 -50.44 36.99 -36.48
N GLY A 976 -51.54 36.67 -37.18
CA GLY A 976 -51.95 37.39 -38.39
C GLY A 976 -50.99 37.22 -39.56
N TYR A 977 -50.25 36.11 -39.61
CA TYR A 977 -49.60 35.58 -40.82
C TYR A 977 -50.46 34.43 -41.33
N ASP A 978 -51.45 34.72 -42.16
CA ASP A 978 -52.51 33.77 -42.51
C ASP A 978 -52.04 32.62 -43.44
N GLU A 979 -50.88 32.78 -44.09
CA GLU A 979 -50.32 31.81 -45.05
C GLU A 979 -49.35 30.79 -44.41
N GLY A 980 -48.98 30.96 -43.13
CA GLY A 980 -48.16 30.01 -42.38
C GLY A 980 -46.79 30.54 -41.92
N GLY A 981 -45.87 29.60 -41.68
CA GLY A 981 -44.47 29.84 -41.41
C GLY A 981 -43.68 30.22 -42.66
N ILE A 982 -42.39 30.50 -42.49
CA ILE A 982 -41.49 30.78 -43.61
C ILE A 982 -41.29 29.52 -44.47
N ARG A 983 -41.25 29.70 -45.79
CA ARG A 983 -40.69 28.71 -46.72
C ARG A 983 -39.27 29.15 -47.09
N GLY A 984 -38.27 28.42 -46.61
CA GLY A 984 -36.87 28.85 -46.74
C GLY A 984 -35.98 28.27 -45.65
N CYS A 985 -34.79 28.81 -45.50
CA CYS A 985 -33.75 28.28 -44.61
C CYS A 985 -33.38 29.30 -43.52
N ILE A 986 -33.08 28.84 -42.31
CA ILE A 986 -32.69 29.69 -41.18
C ILE A 986 -31.36 29.21 -40.60
N ALA A 987 -30.44 30.14 -40.35
CA ALA A 987 -29.10 29.94 -39.80
C ALA A 987 -28.76 31.05 -38.79
N ASP A 988 -27.62 30.91 -38.09
CA ASP A 988 -27.01 31.94 -37.24
C ASP A 988 -27.97 32.67 -36.27
N LEU A 989 -28.94 31.96 -35.65
CA LEU A 989 -29.87 32.57 -34.69
C LEU A 989 -29.18 32.80 -33.34
N VAL A 990 -29.03 34.08 -32.97
CA VAL A 990 -28.41 34.53 -31.71
C VAL A 990 -29.36 35.49 -31.01
N ILE A 991 -29.57 35.29 -29.71
CA ILE A 991 -30.38 36.17 -28.86
C ILE A 991 -29.44 36.86 -27.85
N ASN A 992 -29.66 38.15 -27.58
CA ASN A 992 -28.89 38.98 -26.62
C ASN A 992 -27.36 38.97 -26.84
N ALA A 993 -26.93 38.78 -28.09
CA ALA A 993 -25.54 38.73 -28.57
C ALA A 993 -24.68 37.52 -28.15
N ASP A 994 -25.05 36.74 -27.13
CA ASP A 994 -24.29 35.57 -26.65
C ASP A 994 -25.06 34.24 -26.63
N TYR A 995 -26.40 34.27 -26.61
CA TYR A 995 -27.23 33.06 -26.62
C TYR A 995 -27.39 32.49 -28.04
N HIS A 996 -26.41 31.68 -28.46
CA HIS A 996 -26.43 30.95 -29.72
C HIS A 996 -27.43 29.78 -29.69
N LEU A 997 -28.53 29.91 -30.43
CA LEU A 997 -29.49 28.83 -30.60
C LEU A 997 -29.00 27.83 -31.66
N GLY A 998 -28.46 26.70 -31.22
CA GLY A 998 -27.96 25.61 -32.07
C GLY A 998 -29.06 24.86 -32.83
N VAL A 999 -29.71 25.52 -33.79
CA VAL A 999 -30.87 25.02 -34.56
C VAL A 999 -30.54 23.71 -35.30
N VAL A 1000 -29.28 23.50 -35.69
CA VAL A 1000 -28.78 22.30 -36.38
C VAL A 1000 -28.69 21.06 -35.47
N ASN A 1001 -28.55 21.22 -34.16
CA ASN A 1001 -28.31 20.09 -33.22
C ASN A 1001 -29.52 19.68 -32.35
N ARG A 1002 -30.60 20.47 -32.30
CA ARG A 1002 -31.78 20.15 -31.47
C ARG A 1002 -32.81 19.28 -32.22
N SER A 1003 -32.60 17.97 -32.27
CA SER A 1003 -33.46 17.02 -32.98
C SER A 1003 -34.84 16.76 -32.33
N ALA A 1004 -34.94 16.85 -30.99
CA ALA A 1004 -36.18 16.56 -30.25
C ALA A 1004 -37.28 17.63 -30.35
N ALA A 1005 -36.96 18.83 -30.85
CA ALA A 1005 -37.87 19.98 -30.93
C ALA A 1005 -38.40 20.27 -32.34
N ARG A 1006 -38.18 19.36 -33.30
CA ARG A 1006 -38.47 19.54 -34.73
C ARG A 1006 -39.86 19.04 -35.11
N HIS A 1007 -40.60 19.83 -35.88
CA HIS A 1007 -41.77 19.37 -36.61
C HIS A 1007 -41.64 19.72 -38.10
N ASN A 1008 -41.74 18.71 -38.98
CA ASN A 1008 -41.74 18.83 -40.44
C ASN A 1008 -40.64 19.76 -41.04
N ILE A 1009 -39.38 19.54 -40.69
CA ILE A 1009 -38.21 20.33 -41.14
C ILE A 1009 -37.31 19.45 -42.01
N GLY A 1010 -36.93 19.96 -43.18
CA GLY A 1010 -35.96 19.36 -44.09
C GLY A 1010 -34.55 19.96 -43.97
N GLU A 1011 -33.68 19.64 -44.91
CA GLU A 1011 -32.32 20.19 -45.03
C GLU A 1011 -32.26 21.20 -46.19
N CYS A 1012 -31.53 22.30 -46.02
CA CYS A 1012 -31.40 23.35 -47.04
C CYS A 1012 -30.31 22.99 -48.05
N GLU A 1013 -30.61 23.14 -49.35
CA GLU A 1013 -29.58 23.23 -50.39
C GLU A 1013 -28.88 24.60 -50.28
N VAL A 1014 -27.55 24.55 -50.09
CA VAL A 1014 -26.69 25.70 -49.76
C VAL A 1014 -26.74 26.77 -50.85
#